data_AF-A0A9D3S1U7-F1
#
_entry.id   AF-A0A9D3S1U7-F1
#
_cell.length_a   1.000
_cell.length_b   1.000
_cell.length_c   1.000
_cell.angle_alpha   90.00
_cell.angle_beta   90.00
_cell.angle_gamma   90.00
#
_symmetry.space_group_name_H-M   'P 1'
#
loop_
_entity.id
_entity.type
_entity.pdbx_description
1 polymer ?
#
loop_
_entity_poly.entity_id
_entity_poly.type
_entity_poly.pdbx_seq_one_letter_code
_entity_poly.pdbx_strand_id
1 'polypeptide(L)'
;MATQISQDEIEDLREAFAKIDVDCKGKISTDDLNDLFKAANLPLPGYRIREIIQSLAATGAQHEGLVSFDEFLTVVSGLKSSEVAKTFRKAINKKEGICAVAGTSEQACAGTQHSYSEEEKVAFVNWVNKALENDPDCKHVLPMDPNTNDLFTAVGDGIILCKMINLSVPDTIDERTINKKKLTPFTIQENLNLALNSASAIGCHVVNIGAEDLKEGRQHLVLGLLWQVIKIGLFADIEISRNEALIALLRDGESLEDLMKLSPEELLLRWANYHLEKAGCAKINNFSSDIKDSKAYYNLLDQVAPKGDEDGIPAIPIDMSGIREKEDLKRAECMLEQADRLGCRQFVTATDVVRGNPKLNLAYIANLFNKYPALKKPENQDIDWSSIEGETREERTFRNWMNSLGVNPRVNHLYADLDDALVIFQLYEKIKVPVDWGRVNKPPYPKLGGNMKKLENCNYAVDLGKNQAKFSLVGIAGQDLNAGNRTLTLALLWQLMRRYTLNILEDLGDGQKVNDDTIVTWVNDTLTQAGKGTISGFKDGTISTSMPVLDLIDSIQPGSIRYDLLKTADLTDEEKLNNAKYAISMARKIGARVYALPEDLVEVKPKMVMTVFACLMARGMKRADQVFSITSKTEEEVSIVRNVSSDYETVLWQPAAPGYIKPNMEVHLFVPGSSLTTVKDLLTKHHISHQILLHNTQELIEKQTQSNASDPRSSGSYYERYHPLEDIYHWINKTKHDHPEMVEVILIGSSYEKRPLLVLKLSGKGGSQPKRAMWIDCGIHAREWISPAFCLWFVNYAIDFYNIVADITEILDSMDVYVLPVMNPDGYKYTWTTNRMWRKNRSWHPENYCPGTDLNRNFDANWCTEGSSSRACDETYCGLFPESEPEAEAVANFLRSHKHTVKLYLSMHSYSQMLLFPYSCSYQEASNHQELNELAQEAAQKIRMYYRNTYKYGAGARTIYLAPGGSDDWAYKLGIKYSFTFELQDRGRYGFLLPPELISKACNEALTALKTIALGVIKKTQ
;
A
#
# COMPACT_ATOMS: atom_id res chain seq x y z
N MET A 1 -14.13 -30.39 30.88
CA MET A 1 -14.11 -31.83 30.55
C MET A 1 -12.71 -32.16 30.10
N ALA A 2 -12.02 -33.10 30.78
CA ALA A 2 -10.70 -33.55 30.34
C ALA A 2 -10.85 -34.20 28.95
N THR A 3 -10.13 -33.69 27.96
CA THR A 3 -10.10 -34.25 26.61
C THR A 3 -9.50 -35.65 26.67
N GLN A 4 -10.35 -36.68 26.54
CA GLN A 4 -9.90 -38.07 26.47
C GLN A 4 -9.11 -38.31 25.18
N ILE A 5 -7.93 -38.90 25.31
CA ILE A 5 -7.12 -39.41 24.20
C ILE A 5 -7.92 -40.54 23.53
N SER A 6 -8.02 -40.54 22.19
CA SER A 6 -8.80 -41.58 21.48
C SER A 6 -8.11 -42.94 21.58
N GLN A 7 -8.86 -44.03 21.35
CA GLN A 7 -8.32 -45.39 21.43
C GLN A 7 -7.19 -45.61 20.40
N ASP A 8 -7.35 -45.08 19.19
CA ASP A 8 -6.33 -45.14 18.13
C ASP A 8 -5.06 -44.37 18.53
N GLU A 9 -5.18 -43.20 19.17
CA GLU A 9 -4.04 -42.41 19.64
C GLU A 9 -3.27 -43.12 20.77
N ILE A 10 -3.97 -43.87 21.64
CA ILE A 10 -3.31 -44.67 22.68
C ILE A 10 -2.51 -45.81 22.03
N GLU A 11 -3.01 -46.41 20.97
CA GLU A 11 -2.33 -47.47 20.21
C GLU A 11 -1.04 -46.94 19.56
N ASP A 12 -1.11 -45.77 18.90
CA ASP A 12 0.05 -45.12 18.28
C ASP A 12 1.13 -44.73 19.30
N LEU A 13 0.71 -44.17 20.45
CA LEU A 13 1.63 -43.84 21.54
C LEU A 13 2.26 -45.10 22.14
N ARG A 14 1.51 -46.21 22.20
CA ARG A 14 2.01 -47.51 22.67
C ARG A 14 3.04 -48.09 21.72
N GLU A 15 2.83 -47.95 20.41
CA GLU A 15 3.81 -48.34 19.39
C GLU A 15 5.10 -47.51 19.50
N ALA A 16 4.98 -46.19 19.68
CA ALA A 16 6.13 -45.31 19.88
C ALA A 16 6.89 -45.64 21.18
N PHE A 17 6.16 -45.95 22.25
CA PHE A 17 6.76 -46.37 23.52
C PHE A 17 7.51 -47.70 23.38
N ALA A 18 6.94 -48.67 22.68
CA ALA A 18 7.59 -49.96 22.41
C ALA A 18 8.85 -49.84 21.53
N LYS A 19 8.94 -48.83 20.65
CA LYS A 19 10.14 -48.59 19.83
C LYS A 19 11.34 -48.11 20.67
N ILE A 20 11.09 -47.42 21.79
CA ILE A 20 12.13 -46.92 22.69
C ILE A 20 12.39 -47.90 23.85
N ASP A 21 11.36 -48.60 24.33
CA ASP A 21 11.49 -49.71 25.30
C ASP A 21 11.97 -51.00 24.60
N VAL A 22 13.20 -50.96 24.06
CA VAL A 22 13.81 -52.09 23.32
C VAL A 22 13.94 -53.35 24.19
N ASP A 23 14.03 -53.16 25.51
CA ASP A 23 14.17 -54.23 26.51
C ASP A 23 12.82 -54.87 26.90
N CYS A 24 11.69 -54.34 26.44
CA CYS A 24 10.33 -54.80 26.77
C CYS A 24 10.05 -54.89 28.29
N LYS A 25 10.63 -53.99 29.09
CA LYS A 25 10.48 -53.99 30.55
C LYS A 25 9.26 -53.19 31.02
N GLY A 26 8.55 -52.53 30.12
CA GLY A 26 7.38 -51.71 30.38
C GLY A 26 7.70 -50.32 30.95
N LYS A 27 8.97 -49.91 30.94
CA LYS A 27 9.44 -48.62 31.46
C LYS A 27 10.65 -48.11 30.66
N ILE A 28 10.74 -46.81 30.41
CA ILE A 28 11.85 -46.16 29.68
C ILE A 28 12.63 -45.18 30.56
N SER A 29 13.90 -44.91 30.24
CA SER A 29 14.69 -43.90 30.97
C SER A 29 14.16 -42.49 30.74
N THR A 30 14.27 -41.63 31.76
CA THR A 30 13.99 -40.19 31.61
C THR A 30 14.91 -39.50 30.60
N ASP A 31 16.11 -40.05 30.34
CA ASP A 31 17.04 -39.50 29.36
C ASP A 31 16.55 -39.71 27.91
N ASP A 32 15.82 -40.80 27.68
CA ASP A 32 15.25 -41.16 26.36
C ASP A 32 13.88 -40.53 26.13
N LEU A 33 13.36 -39.75 27.08
CA LEU A 33 12.04 -39.13 27.00
C LEU A 33 11.93 -38.19 25.78
N ASN A 34 13.04 -37.52 25.43
CA ASN A 34 13.09 -36.67 24.23
C ASN A 34 12.86 -37.48 22.95
N ASP A 35 13.51 -38.63 22.86
CA ASP A 35 13.39 -39.49 21.68
C ASP A 35 12.06 -40.24 21.67
N LEU A 36 11.47 -40.53 22.83
CA LEU A 36 10.09 -40.99 22.92
C LEU A 36 9.10 -39.94 22.40
N PHE A 37 9.23 -38.67 22.78
CA PHE A 37 8.36 -37.61 22.27
C PHE A 37 8.51 -37.42 20.75
N LYS A 38 9.72 -37.58 20.20
CA LYS A 38 9.92 -37.59 18.74
C LYS A 38 9.29 -38.81 18.07
N ALA A 39 9.47 -40.01 18.64
CA ALA A 39 8.91 -41.26 18.12
C ALA A 39 7.38 -41.27 18.16
N ALA A 40 6.79 -40.62 19.17
CA ALA A 40 5.37 -40.37 19.31
C ALA A 40 4.85 -39.26 18.37
N ASN A 41 5.72 -38.66 17.55
CA ASN A 41 5.40 -37.54 16.66
C ASN A 41 4.94 -36.26 17.40
N LEU A 42 5.42 -36.08 18.63
CA LEU A 42 5.13 -34.95 19.53
C LEU A 42 6.43 -34.24 19.97
N PRO A 43 7.28 -33.72 19.07
CA PRO A 43 8.57 -33.16 19.45
C PRO A 43 8.41 -31.91 20.35
N LEU A 44 9.14 -31.88 21.46
CA LEU A 44 9.13 -30.78 22.42
C LEU A 44 10.50 -30.09 22.50
N PRO A 45 10.55 -28.76 22.70
CA PRO A 45 11.82 -28.06 22.97
C PRO A 45 12.51 -28.61 24.22
N GLY A 46 13.83 -28.74 24.21
CA GLY A 46 14.59 -29.37 25.29
C GLY A 46 14.46 -28.73 26.68
N TYR A 47 14.01 -27.47 26.80
CA TYR A 47 13.70 -26.88 28.11
C TYR A 47 12.39 -27.42 28.70
N ARG A 48 11.38 -27.72 27.87
CA ARG A 48 10.09 -28.31 28.30
C ARG A 48 10.23 -29.75 28.73
N ILE A 49 11.08 -30.52 28.04
CA ILE A 49 11.39 -31.89 28.44
C ILE A 49 12.04 -31.90 29.82
N ARG A 50 12.94 -30.94 30.11
CA ARG A 50 13.51 -30.76 31.45
C ARG A 50 12.48 -30.38 32.52
N GLU A 51 11.50 -29.54 32.19
CA GLU A 51 10.38 -29.22 33.10
C GLU A 51 9.50 -30.46 33.39
N ILE A 52 9.23 -31.30 32.38
CA ILE A 52 8.47 -32.54 32.53
C ILE A 52 9.25 -33.55 33.38
N ILE A 53 10.55 -33.69 33.15
CA ILE A 53 11.42 -34.56 33.97
C ILE A 53 11.42 -34.06 35.43
N GLN A 54 11.47 -32.74 35.65
CA GLN A 54 11.37 -32.16 36.99
C GLN A 54 10.00 -32.35 37.64
N SER A 55 8.90 -32.26 36.87
CA SER A 55 7.55 -32.45 37.41
C SER A 55 7.27 -33.90 37.77
N LEU A 56 7.75 -34.85 36.96
CA LEU A 56 7.73 -36.29 37.25
C LEU A 56 8.62 -36.64 38.47
N ALA A 57 9.72 -35.91 38.68
CA ALA A 57 10.54 -36.05 39.87
C ALA A 57 9.85 -35.52 41.14
N ALA A 58 9.00 -34.50 41.02
CA ALA A 58 8.29 -33.87 42.14
C ALA A 58 7.06 -34.67 42.63
N THR A 59 6.47 -35.52 41.78
CA THR A 59 5.29 -36.35 42.12
C THR A 59 5.59 -37.62 42.91
N GLY A 60 6.84 -37.84 43.33
CA GLY A 60 7.21 -38.93 44.25
C GLY A 60 7.51 -40.28 43.60
N ALA A 61 7.74 -40.33 42.29
CA ALA A 61 8.21 -41.52 41.58
C ALA A 61 9.76 -41.61 41.50
N GLN A 62 10.48 -40.88 42.36
CA GLN A 62 11.92 -41.06 42.50
C GLN A 62 12.21 -42.36 43.27
N HIS A 63 12.32 -43.46 42.53
CA HIS A 63 13.23 -44.52 42.94
C HIS A 63 14.07 -45.12 41.81
N GLU A 64 13.77 -44.91 40.52
CA GLU A 64 14.53 -45.59 39.44
C GLU A 64 14.86 -44.76 38.18
N GLY A 65 14.43 -43.50 38.05
CA GLY A 65 14.71 -42.71 36.83
C GLY A 65 14.03 -43.26 35.55
N LEU A 66 12.95 -44.03 35.74
CA LEU A 66 12.22 -44.73 34.69
C LEU A 66 10.76 -44.23 34.65
N VAL A 67 10.22 -44.06 33.45
CA VAL A 67 8.84 -43.61 33.16
C VAL A 67 8.05 -44.77 32.58
N SER A 68 6.89 -45.07 33.17
CA SER A 68 5.95 -46.07 32.66
C SER A 68 5.04 -45.49 31.57
N PHE A 69 4.41 -46.37 30.77
CA PHE A 69 3.49 -45.95 29.72
C PHE A 69 2.29 -45.15 30.25
N ASP A 70 1.74 -45.51 31.41
CA ASP A 70 0.60 -44.82 32.02
C ASP A 70 0.97 -43.42 32.53
N GLU A 71 2.19 -43.25 33.05
CA GLU A 71 2.73 -41.93 33.42
C GLU A 71 2.97 -41.06 32.18
N PHE A 72 3.51 -41.64 31.10
CA PHE A 72 3.68 -40.95 29.83
C PHE A 72 2.34 -40.48 29.23
N LEU A 73 1.29 -41.32 29.26
CA LEU A 73 -0.06 -40.95 28.83
C LEU A 73 -0.63 -39.79 29.65
N THR A 74 -0.37 -39.77 30.96
CA THR A 74 -0.80 -38.69 31.85
C THR A 74 -0.14 -37.36 31.48
N VAL A 75 1.16 -37.39 31.18
CA VAL A 75 1.90 -36.21 30.70
C VAL A 75 1.35 -35.71 29.36
N VAL A 76 1.13 -36.61 28.39
CA VAL A 76 0.60 -36.25 27.06
C VAL A 76 -0.82 -35.67 27.16
N SER A 77 -1.67 -36.24 28.02
CA SER A 77 -3.02 -35.72 28.29
C SER A 77 -2.97 -34.31 28.90
N GLY A 78 -2.08 -34.09 29.87
CA GLY A 78 -1.84 -32.78 30.47
C GLY A 78 -1.41 -31.73 29.44
N LEU A 79 -0.47 -32.08 28.55
CA LEU A 79 -0.01 -31.20 27.47
C LEU A 79 -1.13 -30.82 26.49
N LYS A 80 -2.00 -31.78 26.13
CA LYS A 80 -3.17 -31.54 25.26
C LYS A 80 -4.24 -30.65 25.90
N SER A 81 -4.36 -30.63 27.23
CA SER A 81 -5.36 -29.83 27.95
C SER A 81 -4.98 -28.34 28.10
N SER A 82 -3.71 -28.00 27.90
CA SER A 82 -3.19 -26.63 28.04
C SER A 82 -3.24 -25.81 26.74
N GLU A 83 -3.03 -24.48 26.84
CA GLU A 83 -2.90 -23.53 25.70
C GLU A 83 -1.97 -24.00 24.57
N VAL A 84 -1.10 -24.97 24.85
CA VAL A 84 -0.21 -25.66 23.90
C VAL A 84 -0.99 -26.31 22.75
N ALA A 85 -2.24 -26.74 22.91
CA ALA A 85 -3.05 -27.33 21.83
C ALA A 85 -3.28 -26.36 20.65
N LYS A 86 -3.32 -25.04 20.90
CA LYS A 86 -3.43 -24.03 19.84
C LYS A 86 -2.12 -23.86 19.06
N THR A 87 -0.98 -23.97 19.73
CA THR A 87 0.35 -23.98 19.11
C THR A 87 0.61 -25.30 18.37
N PHE A 88 0.05 -26.40 18.87
CA PHE A 88 0.20 -27.76 18.34
C PHE A 88 -0.41 -27.91 16.94
N ARG A 89 -1.64 -27.41 16.74
CA ARG A 89 -2.25 -27.34 15.39
C ARG A 89 -1.47 -26.45 14.42
N LYS A 90 -0.71 -25.48 14.94
CA LYS A 90 0.11 -24.56 14.14
C LYS A 90 1.46 -25.17 13.75
N ALA A 91 1.99 -26.13 14.53
CA ALA A 91 3.24 -26.83 14.26
C ALA A 91 3.08 -27.95 13.22
N ILE A 92 1.94 -28.66 13.23
CA ILE A 92 1.68 -29.76 12.29
C ILE A 92 1.57 -29.28 10.82
N ASN A 93 1.23 -28.00 10.60
CA ASN A 93 1.17 -27.40 9.26
C ASN A 93 2.48 -26.73 8.80
N LYS A 94 3.57 -26.80 9.59
CA LYS A 94 4.84 -26.15 9.27
C LYS A 94 5.78 -27.14 8.59
N LYS A 95 5.89 -27.10 7.26
CA LYS A 95 7.13 -27.55 6.60
C LYS A 95 8.26 -26.66 7.17
N GLU A 96 9.30 -27.27 7.73
CA GLU A 96 10.43 -26.56 8.31
C GLU A 96 11.03 -25.55 7.32
N GLY A 97 11.28 -24.32 7.77
CA GLY A 97 11.86 -23.22 6.96
C GLY A 97 10.88 -22.15 6.45
N ILE A 98 9.60 -22.25 6.78
CA ILE A 98 8.54 -21.37 6.25
C ILE A 98 7.91 -20.54 7.39
N CYS A 99 8.14 -19.22 7.39
CA CYS A 99 7.49 -18.28 8.33
C CYS A 99 6.12 -17.85 7.78
N ALA A 100 5.03 -18.36 8.36
CA ALA A 100 3.66 -18.00 7.97
C ALA A 100 3.17 -16.74 8.71
N VAL A 101 2.73 -15.73 7.96
CA VAL A 101 2.06 -14.54 8.50
C VAL A 101 0.57 -14.64 8.18
N ALA A 102 -0.29 -14.49 9.19
CA ALA A 102 -1.74 -14.44 9.02
C ALA A 102 -2.12 -13.06 8.46
N GLY A 103 -2.68 -13.02 7.25
CA GLY A 103 -3.09 -11.77 6.59
C GLY A 103 -4.46 -11.29 7.07
N THR A 104 -4.56 -9.98 7.32
CA THR A 104 -5.82 -9.24 7.52
C THR A 104 -6.10 -8.40 6.26
N SER A 105 -6.76 -8.98 5.25
CA SER A 105 -7.36 -8.23 4.15
C SER A 105 -8.56 -8.99 3.57
N GLU A 106 -9.68 -8.28 3.37
CA GLU A 106 -11.02 -8.83 3.10
C GLU A 106 -11.24 -9.35 1.66
N GLN A 107 -10.21 -9.49 0.84
CA GLN A 107 -10.32 -10.05 -0.53
C GLN A 107 -9.51 -11.33 -0.76
N ALA A 108 -8.85 -11.87 0.26
CA ALA A 108 -8.24 -13.19 0.24
C ALA A 108 -9.20 -14.29 0.74
N CYS A 109 -10.42 -14.33 0.22
CA CYS A 109 -11.36 -15.44 0.48
C CYS A 109 -11.04 -16.65 -0.42
N ALA A 110 -9.79 -17.12 -0.35
CA ALA A 110 -9.32 -18.42 -0.85
C ALA A 110 -7.91 -18.75 -0.28
N GLY A 111 -7.76 -18.79 1.04
CA GLY A 111 -6.81 -19.70 1.70
C GLY A 111 -5.30 -19.65 1.37
N THR A 112 -4.73 -18.56 0.84
CA THR A 112 -3.25 -18.45 0.71
C THR A 112 -2.61 -17.87 1.97
N GLN A 113 -2.00 -18.73 2.79
CA GLN A 113 -1.00 -18.30 3.77
C GLN A 113 0.25 -17.83 3.01
N HIS A 114 0.62 -16.56 3.17
CA HIS A 114 1.86 -16.04 2.58
C HIS A 114 3.02 -16.31 3.53
N SER A 115 4.05 -16.95 3.01
CA SER A 115 5.23 -17.33 3.77
C SER A 115 6.51 -17.04 3.03
N TYR A 116 7.57 -16.69 3.75
CA TYR A 116 8.88 -16.35 3.17
C TYR A 116 10.01 -17.17 3.83
N SER A 117 11.14 -17.29 3.13
CA SER A 117 12.36 -18.00 3.59
C SER A 117 13.31 -17.03 4.28
N GLU A 118 13.74 -17.37 5.49
CA GLU A 118 14.76 -16.60 6.23
C GLU A 118 16.13 -16.69 5.56
N GLU A 119 16.43 -17.81 4.90
CA GLU A 119 17.66 -18.03 4.15
C GLU A 119 17.76 -17.07 2.95
N GLU A 120 16.66 -16.87 2.22
CA GLU A 120 16.58 -15.90 1.12
C GLU A 120 16.81 -14.46 1.63
N LYS A 121 16.24 -14.11 2.79
CA LYS A 121 16.45 -12.79 3.41
C LYS A 121 17.93 -12.54 3.72
N VAL A 122 18.59 -13.48 4.40
CA VAL A 122 20.01 -13.40 4.76
C VAL A 122 20.88 -13.23 3.51
N ALA A 123 20.64 -14.06 2.49
CA ALA A 123 21.39 -14.00 1.24
C ALA A 123 21.23 -12.64 0.52
N PHE A 124 20.01 -12.12 0.44
CA PHE A 124 19.75 -10.85 -0.23
C PHE A 124 20.30 -9.65 0.55
N VAL A 125 20.24 -9.66 1.89
CA VAL A 125 20.87 -8.61 2.70
C VAL A 125 22.38 -8.56 2.46
N ASN A 126 23.05 -9.71 2.51
CA ASN A 126 24.49 -9.78 2.27
C ASN A 126 24.86 -9.30 0.85
N TRP A 127 24.05 -9.67 -0.14
CA TRP A 127 24.23 -9.20 -1.51
C TRP A 127 24.08 -7.68 -1.63
N VAL A 128 23.00 -7.11 -1.08
CA VAL A 128 22.75 -5.65 -1.14
C VAL A 128 23.84 -4.88 -0.41
N ASN A 129 24.24 -5.34 0.79
CA ASN A 129 25.35 -4.75 1.56
C ASN A 129 26.63 -4.73 0.73
N LYS A 130 26.94 -5.81 0.00
CA LYS A 130 28.16 -5.88 -0.80
C LYS A 130 28.07 -5.05 -2.08
N ALA A 131 26.94 -5.09 -2.76
CA ALA A 131 26.74 -4.43 -4.05
C ALA A 131 26.65 -2.90 -3.92
N LEU A 132 26.07 -2.41 -2.83
CA LEU A 132 25.86 -0.97 -2.58
C LEU A 132 26.78 -0.42 -1.48
N GLU A 133 27.82 -1.16 -1.09
CA GLU A 133 28.78 -0.81 -0.02
C GLU A 133 29.35 0.61 -0.17
N ASN A 134 29.62 1.01 -1.42
CA ASN A 134 30.24 2.29 -1.75
C ASN A 134 29.24 3.35 -2.27
N ASP A 135 27.94 3.05 -2.32
CA ASP A 135 26.93 3.99 -2.83
C ASP A 135 26.66 5.11 -1.79
N PRO A 136 26.82 6.39 -2.16
CA PRO A 136 26.67 7.50 -1.21
C PRO A 136 25.24 7.71 -0.76
N ASP A 137 24.24 7.31 -1.55
CA ASP A 137 22.82 7.54 -1.29
C ASP A 137 22.21 6.48 -0.36
N CYS A 138 22.89 5.34 -0.16
CA CYS A 138 22.41 4.23 0.68
C CYS A 138 23.08 4.18 2.07
N LYS A 139 23.97 5.14 2.40
CA LYS A 139 24.75 5.14 3.65
C LYS A 139 23.91 5.25 4.93
N HIS A 140 22.67 5.74 4.84
CA HIS A 140 21.77 5.87 5.99
C HIS A 140 21.16 4.53 6.42
N VAL A 141 21.22 3.50 5.56
CA VAL A 141 20.62 2.16 5.77
C VAL A 141 21.62 1.01 5.68
N LEU A 142 22.83 1.25 5.13
CA LEU A 142 23.87 0.22 5.01
C LEU A 142 24.98 0.40 6.07
N PRO A 143 25.55 -0.71 6.59
CA PRO A 143 25.18 -2.10 6.33
C PRO A 143 23.94 -2.54 7.14
N MET A 144 23.07 -3.34 6.53
CA MET A 144 21.92 -3.97 7.19
C MET A 144 22.34 -5.26 7.91
N ASP A 145 21.72 -5.58 9.06
CA ASP A 145 21.95 -6.86 9.73
C ASP A 145 21.11 -7.97 9.04
N PRO A 146 21.73 -9.05 8.52
CA PRO A 146 21.01 -10.14 7.86
C PRO A 146 20.11 -10.95 8.80
N ASN A 147 20.32 -10.88 10.11
CA ASN A 147 19.54 -11.65 11.09
C ASN A 147 18.26 -10.92 11.55
N THR A 148 18.14 -9.62 11.29
CA THR A 148 17.01 -8.80 11.71
C THR A 148 16.00 -8.60 10.57
N ASN A 149 15.04 -7.70 10.76
CA ASN A 149 14.08 -7.27 9.74
C ASN A 149 14.52 -5.97 9.04
N ASP A 150 15.79 -5.57 9.17
CA ASP A 150 16.31 -4.29 8.66
C ASP A 150 16.05 -4.13 7.16
N LEU A 151 16.16 -5.22 6.38
CA LEU A 151 15.85 -5.22 4.95
C LEU A 151 14.48 -4.60 4.66
N PHE A 152 13.45 -4.99 5.41
CA PHE A 152 12.07 -4.61 5.15
C PHE A 152 11.79 -3.16 5.49
N THR A 153 12.50 -2.62 6.48
CA THR A 153 12.45 -1.19 6.82
C THR A 153 13.30 -0.36 5.84
N ALA A 154 14.47 -0.86 5.46
CA ALA A 154 15.42 -0.17 4.60
C ALA A 154 14.92 0.03 3.17
N VAL A 155 14.12 -0.90 2.63
CA VAL A 155 13.50 -0.73 1.30
C VAL A 155 12.32 0.24 1.30
N GLY A 156 11.80 0.60 2.48
CA GLY A 156 10.55 1.37 2.63
C GLY A 156 10.62 2.79 2.08
N ASP A 157 11.81 3.34 1.86
CA ASP A 157 12.03 4.65 1.22
C ASP A 157 12.16 4.61 -0.31
N GLY A 158 12.26 3.40 -0.88
CA GLY A 158 12.41 3.12 -2.31
C GLY A 158 13.80 3.36 -2.90
N ILE A 159 14.78 3.89 -2.15
CA ILE A 159 16.12 4.21 -2.69
C ILE A 159 16.88 2.93 -3.05
N ILE A 160 16.96 1.96 -2.12
CA ILE A 160 17.62 0.67 -2.36
C ILE A 160 17.04 -0.01 -3.60
N LEU A 161 15.70 -0.04 -3.73
CA LEU A 161 15.05 -0.69 -4.87
C LEU A 161 15.43 -0.02 -6.20
N CYS A 162 15.41 1.31 -6.27
CA CYS A 162 15.84 2.05 -7.45
C CYS A 162 17.30 1.75 -7.82
N LYS A 163 18.20 1.71 -6.83
CA LYS A 163 19.62 1.41 -7.04
C LYS A 163 19.85 -0.02 -7.51
N MET A 164 19.16 -0.98 -6.91
CA MET A 164 19.23 -2.40 -7.30
C MET A 164 18.71 -2.64 -8.72
N ILE A 165 17.70 -1.89 -9.16
CA ILE A 165 17.21 -1.92 -10.54
C ILE A 165 18.31 -1.44 -11.50
N ASN A 166 18.96 -0.31 -11.22
CA ASN A 166 20.08 0.20 -12.04
C ASN A 166 21.31 -0.71 -12.02
N LEU A 167 21.57 -1.38 -10.90
CA LEU A 167 22.63 -2.38 -10.82
C LEU A 167 22.35 -3.58 -11.73
N SER A 168 21.08 -4.00 -11.81
CA SER A 168 20.67 -5.17 -12.59
C SER A 168 20.54 -4.84 -14.09
N VAL A 169 20.01 -3.65 -14.41
CA VAL A 169 19.90 -3.13 -15.77
C VAL A 169 20.31 -1.66 -15.76
N PRO A 170 21.55 -1.34 -16.16
CA PRO A 170 22.06 0.04 -16.17
C PRO A 170 21.16 0.98 -16.96
N ASP A 171 21.16 2.26 -16.56
CA ASP A 171 20.39 3.34 -17.20
C ASP A 171 18.85 3.18 -17.20
N THR A 172 18.29 2.24 -16.43
CA THR A 172 16.82 2.07 -16.33
C THR A 172 16.14 3.25 -15.63
N ILE A 173 16.77 3.76 -14.58
CA ILE A 173 16.30 4.89 -13.77
C ILE A 173 17.35 6.00 -13.83
N ASP A 174 16.92 7.18 -14.25
CA ASP A 174 17.70 8.40 -14.08
C ASP A 174 17.72 8.76 -12.60
N GLU A 175 18.88 8.60 -11.95
CA GLU A 175 19.01 8.83 -10.52
C GLU A 175 18.72 10.26 -10.07
N ARG A 176 18.76 11.23 -10.99
CA ARG A 176 18.34 12.60 -10.68
C ARG A 176 16.87 12.64 -10.30
N THR A 177 16.04 11.69 -10.71
CA THR A 177 14.62 11.66 -10.36
C THR A 177 14.35 11.08 -8.97
N ILE A 178 15.32 10.38 -8.37
CA ILE A 178 15.17 9.80 -7.03
C ILE A 178 15.20 10.90 -5.97
N ASN A 179 14.22 10.89 -5.08
CA ASN A 179 14.23 11.74 -3.90
C ASN A 179 15.21 11.13 -2.89
N LYS A 180 16.32 11.81 -2.61
CA LYS A 180 17.45 11.29 -1.79
C LYS A 180 17.57 11.93 -0.41
N LYS A 181 16.91 13.08 -0.15
CA LYS A 181 17.05 13.86 1.08
C LYS A 181 15.69 14.38 1.54
N LYS A 182 15.51 14.53 2.86
CA LYS A 182 14.28 15.05 3.50
C LYS A 182 13.02 14.35 3.00
N LEU A 183 13.02 13.04 3.13
CA LEU A 183 11.93 12.19 2.65
C LEU A 183 10.65 12.46 3.45
N THR A 184 9.57 12.70 2.73
CA THR A 184 8.20 12.84 3.25
C THR A 184 7.41 11.60 2.82
N PRO A 185 6.26 11.29 3.42
CA PRO A 185 5.42 10.19 2.97
C PRO A 185 5.12 10.24 1.46
N PHE A 186 4.97 11.45 0.90
CA PHE A 186 4.75 11.65 -0.53
C PHE A 186 6.00 11.37 -1.37
N THR A 187 7.17 11.89 -1.00
CA THR A 187 8.39 11.67 -1.80
C THR A 187 8.90 10.23 -1.70
N ILE A 188 8.58 9.53 -0.61
CA ILE A 188 8.73 8.07 -0.48
C ILE A 188 7.80 7.35 -1.46
N GLN A 189 6.53 7.71 -1.48
CA GLN A 189 5.56 7.15 -2.42
C GLN A 189 6.01 7.33 -3.88
N GLU A 190 6.57 8.49 -4.23
CA GLU A 190 7.14 8.75 -5.55
C GLU A 190 8.33 7.85 -5.88
N ASN A 191 9.27 7.65 -4.93
CA ASN A 191 10.40 6.73 -5.10
C ASN A 191 9.92 5.30 -5.31
N LEU A 192 8.93 4.86 -4.55
CA LEU A 192 8.37 3.51 -4.65
C LEU A 192 7.60 3.31 -5.96
N ASN A 193 6.85 4.31 -6.42
CA ASN A 193 6.23 4.30 -7.75
C ASN A 193 7.28 4.22 -8.86
N LEU A 194 8.35 5.01 -8.75
CA LEU A 194 9.48 4.95 -9.68
C LEU A 194 10.10 3.55 -9.70
N ALA A 195 10.37 2.96 -8.54
CA ALA A 195 10.92 1.61 -8.42
C ALA A 195 10.00 0.55 -9.04
N LEU A 196 8.70 0.55 -8.70
CA LEU A 196 7.72 -0.43 -9.19
C LEU A 196 7.54 -0.35 -10.70
N ASN A 197 7.34 0.85 -11.24
CA ASN A 197 7.14 1.04 -12.68
C ASN A 197 8.43 0.73 -13.47
N SER A 198 9.60 1.01 -12.90
CA SER A 198 10.89 0.67 -13.52
C SER A 198 11.19 -0.82 -13.45
N ALA A 199 10.85 -1.50 -12.35
CA ALA A 199 10.92 -2.96 -12.24
C ALA A 199 10.00 -3.63 -13.27
N SER A 200 8.79 -3.10 -13.46
CA SER A 200 7.87 -3.55 -14.52
C SER A 200 8.50 -3.41 -15.90
N ALA A 201 9.16 -2.27 -16.18
CA ALA A 201 9.78 -2.00 -17.48
C ALA A 201 10.96 -2.92 -17.83
N ILE A 202 11.61 -3.53 -16.84
CA ILE A 202 12.64 -4.57 -17.04
C ILE A 202 12.08 -6.00 -17.03
N GLY A 203 10.75 -6.17 -16.95
CA GLY A 203 10.09 -7.48 -16.99
C GLY A 203 9.93 -8.18 -15.64
N CYS A 204 9.92 -7.42 -14.53
CA CYS A 204 9.47 -7.94 -13.23
C CYS A 204 7.95 -8.01 -13.19
N HIS A 205 7.42 -9.10 -12.64
CA HIS A 205 6.00 -9.24 -12.34
C HIS A 205 5.68 -8.50 -11.04
N VAL A 206 5.03 -7.33 -11.18
CA VAL A 206 4.66 -6.44 -10.07
C VAL A 206 3.13 -6.33 -9.89
N VAL A 207 2.35 -7.20 -10.54
CA VAL A 207 0.90 -7.23 -10.37
C VAL A 207 0.59 -7.67 -8.93
N ASN A 208 -0.22 -6.88 -8.23
CA ASN A 208 -0.52 -7.00 -6.79
C ASN A 208 0.59 -6.52 -5.83
N ILE A 209 1.53 -5.69 -6.30
CA ILE A 209 2.47 -4.96 -5.44
C ILE A 209 2.22 -3.45 -5.60
N GLY A 210 1.70 -2.82 -4.55
CA GLY A 210 1.56 -1.38 -4.43
C GLY A 210 2.74 -0.74 -3.72
N ALA A 211 2.87 0.58 -3.85
CA ALA A 211 3.91 1.32 -3.13
C ALA A 211 3.71 1.24 -1.60
N GLU A 212 2.47 1.23 -1.10
CA GLU A 212 2.23 1.07 0.34
C GLU A 212 2.68 -0.30 0.86
N ASP A 213 2.56 -1.36 0.07
CA ASP A 213 3.05 -2.70 0.43
C ASP A 213 4.56 -2.72 0.68
N LEU A 214 5.30 -1.97 -0.15
CA LEU A 214 6.76 -1.83 -0.03
C LEU A 214 7.15 -0.90 1.13
N LYS A 215 6.38 0.17 1.34
CA LYS A 215 6.56 1.11 2.44
C LYS A 215 6.33 0.47 3.81
N GLU A 216 5.32 -0.39 3.92
CA GLU A 216 5.05 -1.22 5.10
C GLU A 216 6.07 -2.37 5.27
N GLY A 217 6.91 -2.62 4.27
CA GLY A 217 7.91 -3.70 4.32
C GLY A 217 7.28 -5.09 4.27
N ARG A 218 6.21 -5.30 3.49
CA ARG A 218 5.54 -6.62 3.38
C ARG A 218 6.50 -7.69 2.87
N GLN A 219 6.91 -8.56 3.79
CA GLN A 219 8.12 -9.39 3.65
C GLN A 219 8.15 -10.24 2.38
N HIS A 220 7.05 -10.95 2.07
CA HIS A 220 6.97 -11.81 0.89
C HIS A 220 6.98 -11.04 -0.44
N LEU A 221 6.43 -9.82 -0.48
CA LEU A 221 6.41 -8.97 -1.68
C LEU A 221 7.78 -8.34 -1.91
N VAL A 222 8.43 -7.85 -0.84
CA VAL A 222 9.78 -7.29 -0.90
C VAL A 222 10.79 -8.34 -1.39
N LEU A 223 10.82 -9.52 -0.77
CA LEU A 223 11.74 -10.59 -1.18
C LEU A 223 11.44 -11.09 -2.60
N GLY A 224 10.16 -11.22 -2.95
CA GLY A 224 9.74 -11.63 -4.30
C GLY A 224 10.17 -10.64 -5.39
N LEU A 225 10.04 -9.33 -5.14
CA LEU A 225 10.48 -8.30 -6.07
C LEU A 225 12.01 -8.24 -6.16
N LEU A 226 12.70 -8.24 -5.02
CA LEU A 226 14.16 -8.16 -4.96
C LEU A 226 14.81 -9.36 -5.67
N TRP A 227 14.29 -10.57 -5.47
CA TRP A 227 14.72 -11.75 -6.20
C TRP A 227 14.58 -11.60 -7.72
N GLN A 228 13.44 -11.11 -8.19
CA GLN A 228 13.22 -10.90 -9.63
C GLN A 228 14.23 -9.91 -10.22
N VAL A 229 14.49 -8.81 -9.52
CA VAL A 229 15.49 -7.80 -9.93
C VAL A 229 16.89 -8.42 -9.97
N ILE A 230 17.34 -9.07 -8.90
CA ILE A 230 18.64 -9.75 -8.83
C ILE A 230 18.78 -10.79 -9.94
N LYS A 231 17.76 -11.62 -10.16
CA LYS A 231 17.76 -12.68 -11.18
C LYS A 231 17.95 -12.11 -12.58
N ILE A 232 17.29 -11.00 -12.91
CA ILE A 232 17.46 -10.33 -14.21
C ILE A 232 18.91 -9.89 -14.41
N GLY A 233 19.54 -9.29 -13.39
CA GLY A 233 20.94 -8.87 -13.46
C GLY A 233 21.90 -10.04 -13.61
N LEU A 234 21.73 -11.09 -12.81
CA LEU A 234 22.60 -12.28 -12.86
C LEU A 234 22.54 -13.01 -14.20
N PHE A 235 21.40 -12.99 -14.89
CA PHE A 235 21.21 -13.74 -16.13
C PHE A 235 21.44 -12.90 -17.38
N ALA A 236 21.71 -11.60 -17.24
CA ALA A 236 21.83 -10.69 -18.36
C ALA A 236 22.89 -11.12 -19.39
N ASP A 237 24.01 -11.71 -18.95
CA ASP A 237 25.12 -12.12 -19.82
C ASP A 237 25.15 -13.64 -20.11
N ILE A 238 24.13 -14.37 -19.66
CA ILE A 238 23.97 -15.81 -19.87
C ILE A 238 23.13 -16.04 -21.13
N GLU A 239 23.60 -15.49 -22.23
CA GLU A 239 22.99 -15.58 -23.54
C GLU A 239 24.09 -15.51 -24.62
N ILE A 240 23.93 -16.27 -25.70
CA ILE A 240 24.94 -16.42 -26.76
C ILE A 240 25.23 -15.08 -27.45
N SER A 241 24.22 -14.21 -27.60
CA SER A 241 24.36 -12.89 -28.23
C SER A 241 25.30 -11.95 -27.47
N ARG A 242 25.51 -12.18 -26.17
CA ARG A 242 26.42 -11.40 -25.33
C ARG A 242 27.70 -12.14 -24.99
N ASN A 243 27.64 -13.46 -24.90
CA ASN A 243 28.79 -14.31 -24.60
C ASN A 243 28.91 -15.44 -25.63
N GLU A 244 29.62 -15.14 -26.73
CA GLU A 244 29.85 -16.09 -27.84
C GLU A 244 30.59 -17.36 -27.41
N ALA A 245 31.27 -17.36 -26.26
CA ALA A 245 31.96 -18.55 -25.76
C ALA A 245 30.98 -19.67 -25.39
N LEU A 246 29.70 -19.36 -25.15
CA LEU A 246 28.63 -20.33 -24.90
C LEU A 246 28.40 -21.28 -26.09
N ILE A 247 28.81 -20.91 -27.31
CA ILE A 247 28.75 -21.79 -28.49
C ILE A 247 29.53 -23.10 -28.26
N ALA A 248 30.57 -23.07 -27.42
CA ALA A 248 31.33 -24.27 -27.05
C ALA A 248 30.49 -25.35 -26.34
N LEU A 249 29.27 -25.02 -25.89
CA LEU A 249 28.34 -25.95 -25.27
C LEU A 249 27.52 -26.76 -26.29
N LEU A 250 27.61 -26.47 -27.59
CA LEU A 250 26.89 -27.19 -28.64
C LEU A 250 27.25 -28.69 -28.66
N ARG A 251 26.25 -29.56 -28.81
CA ARG A 251 26.44 -31.03 -28.83
C ARG A 251 26.42 -31.55 -30.26
N ASP A 252 26.99 -32.73 -30.47
CA ASP A 252 26.99 -33.40 -31.77
C ASP A 252 25.55 -33.65 -32.27
N GLY A 253 25.23 -33.09 -33.45
CA GLY A 253 23.92 -33.22 -34.10
C GLY A 253 22.87 -32.17 -33.69
N GLU A 254 23.24 -31.19 -32.87
CA GLU A 254 22.37 -30.07 -32.47
C GLU A 254 22.67 -28.81 -33.30
N SER A 255 21.64 -28.04 -33.62
CA SER A 255 21.80 -26.76 -34.33
C SER A 255 22.05 -25.60 -33.35
N LEU A 256 22.67 -24.52 -33.84
CA LEU A 256 22.85 -23.30 -33.03
C LEU A 256 21.51 -22.72 -32.54
N GLU A 257 20.46 -22.81 -33.38
CA GLU A 257 19.11 -22.38 -33.01
C GLU A 257 18.53 -23.16 -31.83
N ASP A 258 18.85 -24.45 -31.69
CA ASP A 258 18.38 -25.26 -30.57
C ASP A 258 19.06 -24.86 -29.27
N LEU A 259 20.35 -24.50 -29.33
CA LEU A 259 21.08 -23.95 -28.18
C LEU A 259 20.56 -22.55 -27.81
N MET A 260 20.23 -21.72 -28.80
CA MET A 260 19.66 -20.39 -28.58
C MET A 260 18.28 -20.43 -27.95
N LYS A 261 17.50 -21.51 -28.10
CA LYS A 261 16.16 -21.64 -27.48
C LYS A 261 16.21 -21.93 -25.98
N LEU A 262 17.37 -22.31 -25.43
CA LEU A 262 17.50 -22.64 -24.02
C LEU A 262 17.32 -21.41 -23.14
N SER A 263 16.68 -21.61 -21.99
CA SER A 263 16.64 -20.59 -20.95
C SER A 263 18.02 -20.38 -20.32
N PRO A 264 18.27 -19.23 -19.66
CA PRO A 264 19.50 -19.03 -18.90
C PRO A 264 19.76 -20.13 -17.87
N GLU A 265 18.71 -20.66 -17.23
CA GLU A 265 18.84 -21.78 -16.28
C GLU A 265 19.32 -23.08 -16.97
N GLU A 266 18.79 -23.37 -18.15
CA GLU A 266 19.17 -24.54 -18.94
C GLU A 266 20.61 -24.40 -19.49
N LEU A 267 21.00 -23.20 -19.92
CA LEU A 267 22.36 -22.89 -20.32
C LEU A 267 23.35 -23.06 -19.17
N LEU A 268 23.02 -22.58 -17.97
CA LEU A 268 23.83 -22.79 -16.77
C LEU A 268 23.98 -24.26 -16.41
N LEU A 269 22.89 -25.04 -16.48
CA LEU A 269 22.93 -26.48 -16.22
C LEU A 269 23.81 -27.20 -17.25
N ARG A 270 23.73 -26.77 -18.51
CA ARG A 270 24.53 -27.31 -19.60
C ARG A 270 26.02 -26.95 -19.45
N TRP A 271 26.31 -25.72 -19.05
CA TRP A 271 27.65 -25.25 -18.73
C TRP A 271 28.27 -26.02 -17.55
N ALA A 272 27.53 -26.19 -16.45
CA ALA A 272 28.01 -26.94 -15.30
C ALA A 272 28.32 -28.40 -15.70
N ASN A 273 27.44 -29.04 -16.47
CA ASN A 273 27.67 -30.41 -16.95
C ASN A 273 28.85 -30.52 -17.92
N TYR A 274 29.08 -29.53 -18.78
CA TYR A 274 30.23 -29.51 -19.67
C TYR A 274 31.56 -29.62 -18.89
N HIS A 275 31.69 -28.85 -17.80
CA HIS A 275 32.89 -28.89 -16.96
C HIS A 275 32.95 -30.14 -16.08
N LEU A 276 31.82 -30.60 -15.53
CA LEU A 276 31.77 -31.84 -14.76
C LEU A 276 32.16 -33.07 -15.60
N GLU A 277 31.73 -33.13 -16.86
CA GLU A 277 32.10 -34.20 -17.79
C GLU A 277 33.61 -34.21 -18.06
N LYS A 278 34.23 -33.04 -18.22
CA LYS A 278 35.69 -32.91 -18.36
C LYS A 278 36.44 -33.33 -17.09
N ALA A 279 35.85 -33.12 -15.92
CA ALA A 279 36.38 -33.60 -14.65
C ALA A 279 36.15 -35.11 -14.41
N GLY A 280 35.47 -35.83 -15.32
CA GLY A 280 35.12 -37.23 -15.15
C GLY A 280 34.02 -37.47 -14.11
N CYS A 281 33.21 -36.45 -13.80
CA CYS A 281 32.11 -36.51 -12.84
C CYS A 281 30.77 -36.85 -13.51
N ALA A 282 29.81 -37.35 -12.73
CA ALA A 282 28.45 -37.59 -13.21
C ALA A 282 27.71 -36.27 -13.50
N LYS A 283 26.81 -36.30 -14.50
CA LYS A 283 25.97 -35.15 -14.85
C LYS A 283 24.93 -34.87 -13.76
N ILE A 284 24.64 -33.61 -13.54
CA ILE A 284 23.55 -33.11 -12.70
C ILE A 284 22.34 -32.69 -13.54
N ASN A 285 21.14 -32.82 -13.00
CA ASN A 285 19.89 -32.45 -13.66
C ASN A 285 19.22 -31.22 -13.04
N ASN A 286 19.67 -30.79 -11.86
CA ASN A 286 19.13 -29.63 -11.15
C ASN A 286 20.14 -29.07 -10.14
N PHE A 287 19.97 -27.81 -9.74
CA PHE A 287 20.76 -27.16 -8.69
C PHE A 287 20.09 -27.28 -7.29
N SER A 288 19.51 -28.44 -7.00
CA SER A 288 18.85 -28.73 -5.71
C SER A 288 19.30 -30.06 -5.10
N SER A 289 18.69 -31.19 -5.47
CA SER A 289 19.06 -32.52 -4.96
C SER A 289 20.47 -32.95 -5.36
N ASP A 290 20.90 -32.61 -6.57
CA ASP A 290 22.11 -33.19 -7.17
C ASP A 290 23.40 -32.51 -6.69
N ILE A 291 23.28 -31.40 -5.96
CA ILE A 291 24.39 -30.59 -5.46
C ILE A 291 24.55 -30.64 -3.94
N LYS A 292 23.63 -31.33 -3.22
CA LYS A 292 23.57 -31.32 -1.74
C LYS A 292 24.84 -31.80 -1.06
N ASP A 293 25.52 -32.76 -1.68
CA ASP A 293 26.75 -33.33 -1.14
C ASP A 293 28.00 -32.49 -1.46
N SER A 294 27.85 -31.34 -2.14
CA SER A 294 28.91 -30.41 -2.53
C SER A 294 30.00 -30.97 -3.44
N LYS A 295 29.93 -32.24 -3.87
CA LYS A 295 30.98 -32.85 -4.71
C LYS A 295 30.95 -32.29 -6.12
N ALA A 296 29.78 -32.08 -6.69
CA ALA A 296 29.64 -31.43 -7.99
C ALA A 296 30.26 -30.02 -7.96
N TYR A 297 29.99 -29.23 -6.91
CA TYR A 297 30.56 -27.89 -6.77
C TYR A 297 32.07 -27.89 -6.59
N TYR A 298 32.65 -28.80 -5.82
CA TYR A 298 34.11 -28.92 -5.70
C TYR A 298 34.79 -29.15 -7.05
N ASN A 299 34.30 -30.13 -7.81
CA ASN A 299 34.87 -30.44 -9.12
C ASN A 299 34.64 -29.31 -10.14
N LEU A 300 33.49 -28.64 -10.07
CA LEU A 300 33.21 -27.48 -10.90
C LEU A 300 34.17 -26.33 -10.59
N LEU A 301 34.37 -25.99 -9.31
CA LEU A 301 35.30 -24.94 -8.88
C LEU A 301 36.73 -25.20 -9.35
N ASP A 302 37.21 -26.42 -9.23
CA ASP A 302 38.56 -26.81 -9.70
C ASP A 302 38.71 -26.67 -11.23
N GLN A 303 37.66 -26.99 -11.99
CA GLN A 303 37.70 -26.85 -13.46
C GLN A 303 37.68 -25.40 -13.92
N VAL A 304 36.89 -24.54 -13.27
CA VAL A 304 36.69 -23.14 -13.70
C VAL A 304 37.73 -22.18 -13.12
N ALA A 305 38.45 -22.59 -12.07
CA ALA A 305 39.47 -21.75 -11.45
C ALA A 305 40.63 -21.44 -12.42
N PRO A 306 41.16 -20.21 -12.43
CA PRO A 306 42.28 -19.84 -13.28
C PRO A 306 43.53 -20.69 -13.00
N LYS A 307 44.06 -21.34 -14.04
CA LYS A 307 45.25 -22.22 -13.92
C LYS A 307 46.59 -21.48 -14.07
N GLY A 308 46.56 -20.22 -14.52
CA GLY A 308 47.75 -19.38 -14.74
C GLY A 308 48.31 -19.44 -16.16
N ASP A 309 47.62 -20.13 -17.07
CA ASP A 309 48.10 -20.40 -18.43
C ASP A 309 47.55 -19.39 -19.46
N GLU A 310 46.73 -18.42 -19.02
CA GLU A 310 45.97 -17.48 -19.85
C GLU A 310 46.11 -16.03 -19.36
N ASP A 311 46.46 -15.14 -20.30
CA ASP A 311 46.41 -13.67 -20.25
C ASP A 311 46.46 -12.99 -18.87
N GLY A 312 47.61 -13.08 -18.18
CA GLY A 312 47.93 -12.21 -17.03
C GLY A 312 47.12 -12.44 -15.75
N ILE A 313 46.27 -13.47 -15.68
CA ILE A 313 45.51 -13.82 -14.49
C ILE A 313 46.34 -14.77 -13.60
N PRO A 314 46.61 -14.44 -12.33
CA PRO A 314 47.36 -15.32 -11.44
C PRO A 314 46.59 -16.62 -11.17
N ALA A 315 47.32 -17.74 -11.10
CA ALA A 315 46.73 -19.04 -10.78
C ALA A 315 46.09 -19.03 -9.38
N ILE A 316 44.86 -19.51 -9.27
CA ILE A 316 44.16 -19.65 -7.99
C ILE A 316 43.91 -21.16 -7.75
N PRO A 317 44.81 -21.87 -7.05
CA PRO A 317 44.66 -23.31 -6.85
C PRO A 317 43.54 -23.60 -5.83
N ILE A 318 42.62 -24.49 -6.19
CA ILE A 318 41.54 -24.95 -5.31
C ILE A 318 42.03 -26.12 -4.45
N ASP A 319 41.80 -26.04 -3.14
CA ASP A 319 42.12 -27.17 -2.25
C ASP A 319 41.00 -28.22 -2.30
N MET A 320 41.32 -29.38 -2.91
CA MET A 320 40.42 -30.52 -3.03
C MET A 320 40.44 -31.45 -1.81
N SER A 321 41.22 -31.16 -0.76
CA SER A 321 41.29 -32.00 0.45
C SER A 321 39.90 -32.15 1.13
N GLY A 322 39.12 -31.07 1.15
CA GLY A 322 37.80 -31.00 1.76
C GLY A 322 36.76 -31.90 1.11
N ILE A 323 36.94 -32.36 -0.13
CA ILE A 323 36.00 -33.28 -0.79
C ILE A 323 35.87 -34.63 -0.06
N ARG A 324 36.87 -35.01 0.75
CA ARG A 324 36.91 -36.27 1.52
C ARG A 324 36.19 -36.17 2.86
N GLU A 325 35.74 -34.98 3.25
CA GLU A 325 34.98 -34.79 4.49
C GLU A 325 33.74 -35.66 4.50
N LYS A 326 33.42 -36.29 5.64
CA LYS A 326 32.28 -37.24 5.73
C LYS A 326 30.95 -36.53 5.94
N GLU A 327 30.96 -35.40 6.64
CA GLU A 327 29.76 -34.61 6.92
C GLU A 327 29.52 -33.61 5.78
N ASP A 328 28.34 -33.68 5.16
CA ASP A 328 28.00 -32.82 4.02
C ASP A 328 28.03 -31.32 4.37
N LEU A 329 27.66 -30.95 5.59
CA LEU A 329 27.70 -29.55 6.05
C LEU A 329 29.13 -29.00 6.15
N LYS A 330 30.06 -29.78 6.70
CA LYS A 330 31.48 -29.39 6.74
C LYS A 330 32.07 -29.36 5.34
N ARG A 331 31.72 -30.33 4.50
CA ARG A 331 32.14 -30.35 3.08
C ARG A 331 31.65 -29.11 2.33
N ALA A 332 30.40 -28.71 2.55
CA ALA A 332 29.82 -27.51 1.96
C ALA A 332 30.52 -26.23 2.43
N GLU A 333 30.88 -26.12 3.71
CA GLU A 333 31.62 -24.95 4.21
C GLU A 333 33.02 -24.87 3.59
N CYS A 334 33.77 -25.97 3.56
CA CYS A 334 35.07 -26.00 2.93
C CYS A 334 34.99 -25.68 1.42
N MET A 335 33.91 -26.07 0.73
CA MET A 335 33.65 -25.70 -0.66
C MET A 335 33.46 -24.19 -0.81
N LEU A 336 32.67 -23.57 0.08
CA LEU A 336 32.43 -22.13 0.08
C LEU A 336 33.66 -21.30 0.45
N GLU A 337 34.56 -21.82 1.28
CA GLU A 337 35.88 -21.22 1.51
C GLU A 337 36.70 -21.16 0.22
N GLN A 338 36.67 -22.21 -0.61
CA GLN A 338 37.33 -22.17 -1.92
C GLN A 338 36.63 -21.21 -2.89
N ALA A 339 35.30 -21.14 -2.85
CA ALA A 339 34.56 -20.16 -3.64
C ALA A 339 34.87 -18.72 -3.21
N ASP A 340 35.15 -18.47 -1.94
CA ASP A 340 35.54 -17.15 -1.41
C ASP A 340 36.91 -16.70 -1.94
N ARG A 341 37.84 -17.64 -2.15
CA ARG A 341 39.13 -17.37 -2.80
C ARG A 341 38.99 -16.92 -4.24
N LEU A 342 37.94 -17.38 -4.93
CA LEU A 342 37.51 -16.89 -6.24
C LEU A 342 36.65 -15.63 -6.14
N GLY A 343 36.28 -15.18 -4.93
CA GLY A 343 35.33 -14.09 -4.68
C GLY A 343 33.94 -14.37 -5.23
N CYS A 344 33.49 -15.64 -5.17
CA CYS A 344 32.23 -16.16 -5.68
C CYS A 344 31.29 -16.70 -4.59
N ARG A 345 31.63 -16.63 -3.30
CA ARG A 345 30.85 -17.19 -2.16
C ARG A 345 29.41 -16.66 -2.01
N GLN A 346 29.05 -15.58 -2.70
CA GLN A 346 27.77 -14.88 -2.54
C GLN A 346 26.53 -15.79 -2.71
N PHE A 347 25.40 -15.36 -2.13
CA PHE A 347 24.07 -15.99 -2.18
C PHE A 347 23.82 -17.27 -1.37
N VAL A 348 24.83 -18.11 -1.10
CA VAL A 348 24.64 -19.42 -0.45
C VAL A 348 25.45 -19.56 0.85
N THR A 349 24.84 -20.20 1.85
CA THR A 349 25.54 -20.74 3.02
C THR A 349 25.71 -22.26 2.90
N ALA A 350 26.58 -22.86 3.71
CA ALA A 350 26.76 -24.32 3.73
C ALA A 350 25.42 -25.05 3.98
N THR A 351 24.56 -24.47 4.81
CA THR A 351 23.22 -25.00 5.09
C THR A 351 22.33 -24.97 3.86
N ASP A 352 22.41 -23.93 3.03
CA ASP A 352 21.58 -23.77 1.83
C ASP A 352 21.97 -24.75 0.72
N VAL A 353 23.26 -25.05 0.61
CA VAL A 353 23.79 -26.07 -0.30
C VAL A 353 23.27 -27.45 0.10
N VAL A 354 23.44 -27.84 1.37
CA VAL A 354 23.00 -29.17 1.87
C VAL A 354 21.47 -29.32 1.84
N ARG A 355 20.73 -28.25 2.11
CA ARG A 355 19.26 -28.25 1.98
C ARG A 355 18.82 -28.30 0.51
N GLY A 356 19.67 -27.88 -0.41
CA GLY A 356 19.40 -27.84 -1.85
C GLY A 356 18.40 -26.74 -2.20
N ASN A 357 18.57 -25.52 -1.67
CA ASN A 357 17.72 -24.39 -2.01
C ASN A 357 17.91 -24.01 -3.50
N PRO A 358 16.93 -24.22 -4.39
CA PRO A 358 17.14 -24.08 -5.82
C PRO A 358 17.43 -22.64 -6.25
N LYS A 359 16.86 -21.63 -5.60
CA LYS A 359 17.06 -20.22 -5.98
C LYS A 359 18.47 -19.73 -5.63
N LEU A 360 18.90 -19.99 -4.39
CA LEU A 360 20.20 -19.53 -3.91
C LEU A 360 21.35 -20.24 -4.63
N ASN A 361 21.23 -21.56 -4.83
CA ASN A 361 22.21 -22.35 -5.58
C ASN A 361 22.30 -21.93 -7.06
N LEU A 362 21.16 -21.60 -7.69
CA LEU A 362 21.15 -21.05 -9.04
C LEU A 362 21.81 -19.66 -9.11
N ALA A 363 21.59 -18.79 -8.13
CA ALA A 363 22.23 -17.48 -8.05
C ALA A 363 23.75 -17.59 -7.85
N TYR A 364 24.18 -18.52 -6.98
CA TYR A 364 25.59 -18.84 -6.78
C TYR A 364 26.27 -19.31 -8.08
N ILE A 365 25.63 -20.22 -8.81
CA ILE A 365 26.17 -20.74 -10.07
C ILE A 365 26.19 -19.68 -11.17
N ALA A 366 25.16 -18.83 -11.26
CA ALA A 366 25.17 -17.70 -12.18
C ALA A 366 26.30 -16.71 -11.88
N ASN A 367 26.52 -16.39 -10.60
CA ASN A 367 27.63 -15.54 -10.18
C ASN A 367 29.00 -16.16 -10.51
N LEU A 368 29.15 -17.48 -10.32
CA LEU A 368 30.35 -18.20 -10.69
C LEU A 368 30.59 -18.17 -12.21
N PHE A 369 29.56 -18.42 -13.02
CA PHE A 369 29.63 -18.34 -14.47
C PHE A 369 30.03 -16.94 -14.95
N ASN A 370 29.37 -15.89 -14.46
CA ASN A 370 29.65 -14.51 -14.87
C ASN A 370 31.09 -14.08 -14.60
N LYS A 371 31.71 -14.63 -13.55
CA LYS A 371 33.10 -14.30 -13.18
C LYS A 371 34.12 -15.21 -13.86
N TYR A 372 33.80 -16.50 -14.00
CA TYR A 372 34.68 -17.51 -14.57
C TYR A 372 33.92 -18.46 -15.51
N PRO A 373 33.60 -18.03 -16.75
CA PRO A 373 32.95 -18.92 -17.72
C PRO A 373 33.82 -20.12 -18.09
N ALA A 374 35.15 -19.94 -18.15
CA ALA A 374 36.14 -20.96 -18.53
C ALA A 374 35.81 -21.65 -19.88
N LEU A 375 35.24 -20.90 -20.83
CA LEU A 375 34.95 -21.35 -22.18
C LEU A 375 35.82 -20.59 -23.18
N LYS A 376 36.27 -21.28 -24.23
CA LYS A 376 36.96 -20.66 -25.36
C LYS A 376 36.04 -20.62 -26.57
N LYS A 377 36.09 -19.51 -27.30
CA LYS A 377 35.41 -19.40 -28.58
C LYS A 377 35.94 -20.47 -29.54
N PRO A 378 35.08 -21.32 -30.14
CA PRO A 378 35.53 -22.30 -31.13
C PRO A 378 36.04 -21.60 -32.40
N GLU A 379 37.25 -21.94 -32.85
CA GLU A 379 37.92 -21.30 -34.00
C GLU A 379 37.48 -21.85 -35.38
N ASN A 380 36.83 -23.01 -35.43
CA ASN A 380 36.45 -23.69 -36.68
C ASN A 380 35.09 -24.38 -36.57
N GLN A 381 34.06 -23.78 -37.17
CA GLN A 381 32.85 -24.42 -37.71
C GLN A 381 32.20 -23.44 -38.69
N ASP A 382 31.51 -23.95 -39.72
CA ASP A 382 30.66 -23.18 -40.65
C ASP A 382 29.46 -22.55 -39.91
N ILE A 383 29.74 -21.68 -38.93
CA ILE A 383 28.74 -20.97 -38.14
C ILE A 383 28.41 -19.69 -38.89
N ASP A 384 27.14 -19.55 -39.26
CA ASP A 384 26.62 -18.31 -39.82
C ASP A 384 26.49 -17.26 -38.72
N TRP A 385 27.53 -16.45 -38.52
CA TRP A 385 27.57 -15.38 -37.52
C TRP A 385 26.46 -14.34 -37.70
N SER A 386 25.83 -14.25 -38.89
CA SER A 386 24.68 -13.36 -39.11
C SER A 386 23.39 -13.85 -38.44
N SER A 387 23.33 -15.13 -38.04
CA SER A 387 22.21 -15.70 -37.28
C SER A 387 22.22 -15.35 -35.79
N ILE A 388 23.34 -14.82 -35.27
CA ILE A 388 23.54 -14.41 -33.87
C ILE A 388 23.25 -12.91 -33.70
N GLU A 389 22.25 -12.39 -34.41
CA GLU A 389 21.75 -11.05 -34.14
C GLU A 389 21.04 -11.05 -32.77
N GLY A 390 21.51 -10.20 -31.86
CA GLY A 390 20.88 -10.02 -30.55
C GLY A 390 19.49 -9.41 -30.64
N GLU A 391 18.74 -9.53 -29.53
CA GLU A 391 17.39 -8.98 -29.40
C GLU A 391 17.35 -7.48 -29.75
N THR A 392 16.44 -7.09 -30.66
CA THR A 392 16.25 -5.69 -31.00
C THR A 392 15.60 -4.92 -29.86
N ARG A 393 15.72 -3.58 -29.84
CA ARG A 393 15.07 -2.73 -28.82
C ARG A 393 13.55 -2.93 -28.76
N GLU A 394 12.91 -3.13 -29.91
CA GLU A 394 11.46 -3.35 -30.01
C GLU A 394 11.09 -4.72 -29.43
N GLU A 395 11.84 -5.78 -29.78
CA GLU A 395 11.65 -7.14 -29.23
C GLU A 395 11.78 -7.15 -27.70
N ARG A 396 12.83 -6.51 -27.16
CA ARG A 396 13.07 -6.39 -25.72
C ARG A 396 11.92 -5.71 -25.00
N THR A 397 11.38 -4.65 -25.61
CA THR A 397 10.26 -3.90 -25.05
C THR A 397 9.01 -4.77 -24.98
N PHE A 398 8.68 -5.53 -26.03
CA PHE A 398 7.55 -6.45 -26.01
C PHE A 398 7.75 -7.58 -25.01
N ARG A 399 8.95 -8.17 -24.95
CA ARG A 399 9.27 -9.23 -23.98
C ARG A 399 9.10 -8.75 -22.55
N ASN A 400 9.67 -7.60 -22.20
CA ASN A 400 9.55 -7.03 -20.85
C ASN A 400 8.10 -6.69 -20.52
N TRP A 401 7.36 -6.10 -21.47
CA TRP A 401 5.94 -5.82 -21.30
C TRP A 401 5.15 -7.10 -21.00
N MET A 402 5.28 -8.16 -21.81
CA MET A 402 4.57 -9.43 -21.58
C MET A 402 4.94 -10.06 -20.23
N ASN A 403 6.23 -10.13 -19.92
CA ASN A 403 6.71 -10.70 -18.65
C ASN A 403 6.21 -9.91 -17.43
N SER A 404 6.08 -8.58 -17.55
CA SER A 404 5.54 -7.75 -16.48
C SER A 404 4.06 -8.04 -16.15
N LEU A 405 3.31 -8.58 -17.12
CA LEU A 405 1.92 -9.00 -16.96
C LEU A 405 1.77 -10.38 -16.29
N GLY A 406 2.89 -11.06 -16.01
CA GLY A 406 2.91 -12.35 -15.31
C GLY A 406 2.52 -13.53 -16.20
N VAL A 407 2.89 -13.51 -17.49
CA VAL A 407 2.65 -14.64 -18.41
C VAL A 407 3.44 -15.89 -17.98
N ASN A 408 2.88 -17.07 -18.26
CA ASN A 408 3.49 -18.36 -17.93
C ASN A 408 3.37 -19.32 -19.14
N PRO A 409 4.47 -19.84 -19.72
CA PRO A 409 5.86 -19.67 -19.30
C PRO A 409 6.39 -18.24 -19.49
N ARG A 410 7.49 -17.91 -18.78
CA ARG A 410 8.20 -16.63 -18.95
C ARG A 410 8.79 -16.60 -20.36
N VAL A 411 8.65 -15.48 -21.04
CA VAL A 411 9.21 -15.27 -22.38
C VAL A 411 10.68 -14.89 -22.26
N ASN A 412 11.55 -15.76 -22.73
CA ASN A 412 12.98 -15.51 -22.90
C ASN A 412 13.30 -15.24 -24.38
N HIS A 413 12.74 -16.05 -25.28
CA HIS A 413 12.98 -16.01 -26.72
C HIS A 413 11.68 -15.72 -27.47
N LEU A 414 11.54 -14.46 -27.92
CA LEU A 414 10.25 -13.93 -28.39
C LEU A 414 9.54 -14.80 -29.42
N TYR A 415 10.27 -15.35 -30.40
CA TYR A 415 9.65 -16.10 -31.50
C TYR A 415 9.46 -17.58 -31.19
N ALA A 416 10.32 -18.17 -30.36
CA ALA A 416 10.23 -19.57 -29.98
C ALA A 416 9.15 -19.78 -28.91
N ASP A 417 9.08 -18.89 -27.92
CA ASP A 417 8.16 -19.02 -26.77
C ASP A 417 6.71 -18.64 -27.12
N LEU A 418 6.48 -18.05 -28.30
CA LEU A 418 5.15 -17.70 -28.81
C LEU A 418 4.64 -18.68 -29.89
N ASP A 419 5.42 -19.71 -30.24
CA ASP A 419 5.16 -20.60 -31.39
C ASP A 419 3.93 -21.52 -31.23
N ASP A 420 3.41 -21.63 -30.00
CA ASP A 420 2.22 -22.40 -29.62
C ASP A 420 1.03 -21.53 -29.19
N ALA A 421 1.20 -20.20 -29.26
CA ALA A 421 0.26 -19.15 -28.89
C ALA A 421 -0.28 -19.16 -27.44
N LEU A 422 0.27 -19.96 -26.52
CA LEU A 422 -0.23 -20.01 -25.13
C LEU A 422 -0.08 -18.69 -24.38
N VAL A 423 1.05 -18.00 -24.58
CA VAL A 423 1.29 -16.67 -24.04
C VAL A 423 0.36 -15.65 -24.70
N ILE A 424 0.13 -15.76 -26.01
CA ILE A 424 -0.78 -14.88 -26.76
C ILE A 424 -2.21 -14.97 -26.21
N PHE A 425 -2.69 -16.17 -25.88
CA PHE A 425 -4.00 -16.36 -25.24
C PHE A 425 -4.09 -15.68 -23.87
N GLN A 426 -3.06 -15.79 -23.04
CA GLN A 426 -3.02 -15.07 -21.75
C GLN A 426 -3.06 -13.55 -21.96
N LEU A 427 -2.35 -13.03 -22.97
CA LEU A 427 -2.41 -11.61 -23.31
C LEU A 427 -3.81 -11.19 -23.78
N TYR A 428 -4.51 -12.02 -24.56
CA TYR A 428 -5.90 -11.78 -24.95
C TYR A 428 -6.81 -11.59 -23.72
N GLU A 429 -6.67 -12.42 -22.69
CA GLU A 429 -7.42 -12.25 -21.44
C GLU A 429 -7.07 -10.93 -20.74
N LYS A 430 -5.79 -10.54 -20.70
CA LYS A 430 -5.36 -9.25 -20.13
C LYS A 430 -5.95 -8.04 -20.87
N ILE A 431 -6.29 -8.19 -22.15
CA ILE A 431 -6.95 -7.14 -22.96
C ILE A 431 -8.46 -7.37 -23.12
N LYS A 432 -9.08 -8.15 -22.23
CA LYS A 432 -10.52 -8.40 -22.17
C LYS A 432 -11.09 -9.06 -23.45
N VAL A 433 -10.28 -9.87 -24.13
CA VAL A 433 -10.73 -10.72 -25.25
C VAL A 433 -10.90 -12.14 -24.70
N PRO A 434 -12.13 -12.68 -24.66
CA PRO A 434 -12.38 -14.00 -24.07
C PRO A 434 -11.72 -15.11 -24.91
N VAL A 435 -11.03 -16.02 -24.22
CA VAL A 435 -10.41 -17.21 -24.82
C VAL A 435 -11.17 -18.46 -24.36
N ASP A 436 -11.56 -19.31 -25.30
CA ASP A 436 -12.09 -20.63 -24.99
C ASP A 436 -10.94 -21.63 -24.79
N TRP A 437 -10.53 -21.79 -23.53
CA TRP A 437 -9.47 -22.74 -23.14
C TRP A 437 -9.81 -24.20 -23.43
N GLY A 438 -11.08 -24.54 -23.72
CA GLY A 438 -11.47 -25.88 -24.16
C GLY A 438 -10.97 -26.21 -25.58
N ARG A 439 -10.69 -25.20 -26.40
CA ARG A 439 -10.13 -25.33 -27.76
C ARG A 439 -8.60 -25.30 -27.81
N VAL A 440 -7.94 -25.00 -26.70
CA VAL A 440 -6.49 -24.77 -26.64
C VAL A 440 -5.75 -26.08 -26.32
N ASN A 441 -4.80 -26.45 -27.19
CA ASN A 441 -3.92 -27.60 -26.97
C ASN A 441 -2.78 -27.22 -26.01
N LYS A 442 -2.61 -27.96 -24.91
CA LYS A 442 -1.61 -27.68 -23.86
C LYS A 442 -0.44 -28.69 -23.90
N PRO A 443 0.79 -28.29 -23.52
CA PRO A 443 1.91 -29.20 -23.38
C PRO A 443 1.68 -30.22 -22.23
N PRO A 444 2.40 -31.37 -22.24
CA PRO A 444 3.42 -31.77 -23.20
C PRO A 444 2.84 -32.20 -24.55
N TYR A 445 3.45 -31.72 -25.65
CA TYR A 445 3.04 -32.08 -27.01
C TYR A 445 3.63 -33.43 -27.45
N PRO A 446 2.88 -34.27 -28.19
CA PRO A 446 3.39 -35.53 -28.69
C PRO A 446 4.49 -35.32 -29.75
N LYS A 447 5.51 -36.18 -29.75
CA LYS A 447 6.61 -36.13 -30.74
C LYS A 447 6.12 -36.18 -32.19
N LEU A 448 5.06 -36.95 -32.45
CA LEU A 448 4.38 -36.99 -33.74
C LEU A 448 3.09 -36.15 -33.66
N GLY A 449 2.92 -35.17 -34.54
CA GLY A 449 1.73 -34.31 -34.58
C GLY A 449 1.70 -33.14 -33.58
N GLY A 450 2.70 -33.01 -32.70
CA GLY A 450 2.81 -31.87 -31.78
C GLY A 450 2.83 -30.51 -32.48
N ASN A 451 3.57 -30.40 -33.60
CA ASN A 451 3.59 -29.14 -34.37
C ASN A 451 2.22 -28.79 -34.96
N MET A 452 1.42 -29.78 -35.34
CA MET A 452 0.05 -29.55 -35.82
C MET A 452 -0.85 -29.01 -34.70
N LYS A 453 -0.63 -29.44 -33.44
CA LYS A 453 -1.33 -28.90 -32.27
C LYS A 453 -0.94 -27.46 -31.94
N LYS A 454 0.33 -27.12 -32.08
CA LYS A 454 0.80 -25.72 -31.98
C LYS A 454 0.19 -24.85 -33.08
N LEU A 455 0.17 -25.34 -34.32
CA LEU A 455 -0.44 -24.65 -35.44
C LEU A 455 -1.95 -24.43 -35.27
N GLU A 456 -2.69 -25.41 -34.72
CA GLU A 456 -4.11 -25.25 -34.36
C GLU A 456 -4.31 -24.09 -33.38
N ASN A 457 -3.45 -23.99 -32.35
CA ASN A 457 -3.49 -22.88 -31.41
C ASN A 457 -3.20 -21.53 -32.11
N CYS A 458 -2.14 -21.46 -32.91
CA CYS A 458 -1.77 -20.23 -33.62
C CYS A 458 -2.88 -19.76 -34.59
N ASN A 459 -3.54 -20.70 -35.28
CA ASN A 459 -4.70 -20.39 -36.12
C ASN A 459 -5.85 -19.82 -35.28
N TYR A 460 -6.12 -20.39 -34.11
CA TYR A 460 -7.14 -19.87 -33.21
C TYR A 460 -6.78 -18.49 -32.64
N ALA A 461 -5.52 -18.23 -32.31
CA ALA A 461 -5.06 -16.92 -31.86
C ALA A 461 -5.26 -15.84 -32.95
N VAL A 462 -4.91 -16.13 -34.20
CA VAL A 462 -5.16 -15.23 -35.33
C VAL A 462 -6.66 -15.01 -35.57
N ASP A 463 -7.48 -16.04 -35.42
CA ASP A 463 -8.95 -15.95 -35.51
C ASP A 463 -9.52 -15.02 -34.44
N LEU A 464 -9.12 -15.18 -33.17
CA LEU A 464 -9.49 -14.27 -32.09
C LEU A 464 -9.05 -12.83 -32.39
N GLY A 465 -7.82 -12.64 -32.87
CA GLY A 465 -7.31 -11.34 -33.27
C GLY A 465 -8.17 -10.66 -34.33
N LYS A 466 -8.53 -11.37 -35.41
CA LYS A 466 -9.35 -10.83 -36.51
C LYS A 466 -10.81 -10.61 -36.11
N ASN A 467 -11.41 -11.62 -35.47
CA ASN A 467 -12.86 -11.69 -35.33
C ASN A 467 -13.38 -11.13 -34.00
N GLN A 468 -12.65 -11.34 -32.89
CA GLN A 468 -13.04 -10.83 -31.57
C GLN A 468 -12.38 -9.48 -31.29
N ALA A 469 -11.06 -9.41 -31.39
CA ALA A 469 -10.29 -8.21 -31.07
C ALA A 469 -10.32 -7.13 -32.18
N LYS A 470 -10.78 -7.50 -33.39
CA LYS A 470 -10.86 -6.63 -34.59
C LYS A 470 -9.52 -6.01 -34.99
N PHE A 471 -8.43 -6.75 -34.82
CA PHE A 471 -7.10 -6.33 -35.24
C PHE A 471 -6.96 -6.37 -36.76
N SER A 472 -6.17 -5.43 -37.28
CA SER A 472 -5.74 -5.47 -38.69
C SER A 472 -4.59 -6.47 -38.84
N LEU A 473 -4.93 -7.72 -39.15
CA LEU A 473 -4.00 -8.84 -39.33
C LEU A 473 -3.97 -9.30 -40.81
N VAL A 474 -3.94 -8.34 -41.75
CA VAL A 474 -3.91 -8.63 -43.18
C VAL A 474 -2.60 -9.35 -43.52
N GLY A 475 -2.71 -10.54 -44.14
CA GLY A 475 -1.56 -11.36 -44.51
C GLY A 475 -0.94 -12.17 -43.37
N ILE A 476 -1.50 -12.15 -42.15
CA ILE A 476 -1.03 -12.98 -41.02
C ILE A 476 -1.92 -14.23 -40.91
N ALA A 477 -1.30 -15.41 -40.90
CA ALA A 477 -1.89 -16.72 -40.67
C ALA A 477 -1.24 -17.42 -39.46
N GLY A 478 -1.86 -18.47 -38.93
CA GLY A 478 -1.30 -19.21 -37.79
C GLY A 478 0.04 -19.87 -38.11
N GLN A 479 0.27 -20.22 -39.38
CA GLN A 479 1.57 -20.74 -39.84
C GLN A 479 2.70 -19.73 -39.63
N ASP A 480 2.44 -18.43 -39.78
CA ASP A 480 3.47 -17.39 -39.62
C ASP A 480 3.91 -17.26 -38.16
N LEU A 481 2.97 -17.38 -37.22
CA LEU A 481 3.27 -17.37 -35.78
C LEU A 481 3.98 -18.66 -35.37
N ASN A 482 3.49 -19.82 -35.82
CA ASN A 482 4.11 -21.11 -35.49
C ASN A 482 5.51 -21.27 -36.10
N ALA A 483 5.78 -20.65 -37.26
CA ALA A 483 7.11 -20.61 -37.86
C ALA A 483 8.02 -19.51 -37.26
N GLY A 484 7.54 -18.69 -36.33
CA GLY A 484 8.34 -17.63 -35.70
C GLY A 484 8.69 -16.47 -36.64
N ASN A 485 7.81 -16.10 -37.58
CA ASN A 485 8.08 -15.00 -38.50
C ASN A 485 8.22 -13.67 -37.74
N ARG A 486 9.43 -13.06 -37.80
CA ARG A 486 9.78 -11.87 -37.02
C ARG A 486 8.80 -10.71 -37.21
N THR A 487 8.60 -10.28 -38.46
CA THR A 487 7.79 -9.11 -38.80
C THR A 487 6.32 -9.30 -38.43
N LEU A 488 5.75 -10.48 -38.72
CA LEU A 488 4.33 -10.74 -38.51
C LEU A 488 4.00 -10.95 -37.03
N THR A 489 4.92 -11.55 -36.26
CA THR A 489 4.78 -11.70 -34.80
C THR A 489 4.83 -10.32 -34.12
N LEU A 490 5.81 -9.47 -34.47
CA LEU A 490 5.89 -8.10 -33.93
C LEU A 490 4.66 -7.25 -34.28
N ALA A 491 4.10 -7.43 -35.48
CA ALA A 491 2.87 -6.76 -35.87
C ALA A 491 1.69 -7.14 -34.97
N LEU A 492 1.53 -8.42 -34.62
CA LEU A 492 0.50 -8.88 -33.69
C LEU A 492 0.74 -8.37 -32.26
N LEU A 493 1.97 -8.46 -31.76
CA LEU A 493 2.34 -7.98 -30.42
C LEU A 493 2.09 -6.48 -30.26
N TRP A 494 2.38 -5.69 -31.31
CA TRP A 494 2.02 -4.27 -31.33
C TRP A 494 0.52 -4.05 -31.19
N GLN A 495 -0.32 -4.81 -31.92
CA GLN A 495 -1.78 -4.69 -31.81
C GLN A 495 -2.27 -5.02 -30.39
N LEU A 496 -1.70 -6.07 -29.78
CA LEU A 496 -1.99 -6.45 -28.39
C LEU A 496 -1.60 -5.35 -27.40
N MET A 497 -0.36 -4.83 -27.49
CA MET A 497 0.13 -3.76 -26.61
C MET A 497 -0.65 -2.45 -26.80
N ARG A 498 -0.99 -2.10 -28.04
CA ARG A 498 -1.83 -0.95 -28.35
C ARG A 498 -3.22 -1.10 -27.73
N ARG A 499 -3.88 -2.26 -27.88
CA ARG A 499 -5.19 -2.53 -27.27
C ARG A 499 -5.11 -2.52 -25.75
N TYR A 500 -4.08 -3.11 -25.16
CA TYR A 500 -3.83 -3.05 -23.72
C TYR A 500 -3.75 -1.60 -23.21
N THR A 501 -2.95 -0.78 -23.88
CA THR A 501 -2.76 0.63 -23.52
C THR A 501 -4.07 1.43 -23.64
N LEU A 502 -4.85 1.18 -24.71
CA LEU A 502 -6.15 1.83 -24.89
C LEU A 502 -7.21 1.34 -23.91
N ASN A 503 -7.20 0.06 -23.50
CA ASN A 503 -8.12 -0.44 -22.48
C ASN A 503 -7.90 0.25 -21.11
N ILE A 504 -6.66 0.61 -20.78
CA ILE A 504 -6.37 1.42 -19.58
C ILE A 504 -7.10 2.77 -19.65
N LEU A 505 -7.26 3.33 -20.85
CA LEU A 505 -8.00 4.58 -21.10
C LEU A 505 -9.51 4.37 -21.23
N GLU A 506 -9.98 3.24 -21.78
CA GLU A 506 -11.41 2.89 -21.82
C GLU A 506 -11.99 2.74 -20.40
N ASP A 507 -11.23 2.18 -19.45
CA ASP A 507 -11.63 2.09 -18.03
C ASP A 507 -11.69 3.47 -17.34
N LEU A 508 -11.13 4.52 -17.97
CA LEU A 508 -11.15 5.91 -17.51
C LEU A 508 -12.12 6.80 -18.33
N GLY A 509 -12.77 6.24 -19.35
CA GLY A 509 -13.63 6.95 -20.31
C GLY A 509 -15.08 6.45 -20.31
N ASP A 510 -15.98 7.20 -20.95
CA ASP A 510 -17.42 6.96 -21.06
C ASP A 510 -17.84 5.78 -21.97
N GLY A 511 -16.99 4.77 -22.09
CA GLY A 511 -17.14 3.76 -23.13
C GLY A 511 -16.95 4.31 -24.56
N GLN A 512 -16.47 5.55 -24.70
CA GLN A 512 -15.99 6.07 -25.98
C GLN A 512 -14.69 5.36 -26.36
N LYS A 513 -14.63 4.85 -27.60
CA LYS A 513 -13.40 4.26 -28.15
C LYS A 513 -12.33 5.34 -28.26
N VAL A 514 -11.37 5.34 -27.35
CA VAL A 514 -10.21 6.23 -27.40
C VAL A 514 -9.39 5.87 -28.63
N ASN A 515 -9.20 6.84 -29.51
CA ASN A 515 -8.34 6.73 -30.70
C ASN A 515 -7.13 7.66 -30.57
N ASP A 516 -6.21 7.54 -31.52
CA ASP A 516 -4.95 8.30 -31.57
C ASP A 516 -5.21 9.82 -31.54
N ASP A 517 -6.23 10.30 -32.26
CA ASP A 517 -6.60 11.73 -32.30
C ASP A 517 -7.09 12.24 -30.93
N THR A 518 -7.86 11.43 -30.21
CA THR A 518 -8.35 11.77 -28.86
C THR A 518 -7.20 12.02 -27.90
N ILE A 519 -6.15 11.20 -27.98
CA ILE A 519 -4.95 11.36 -27.14
C ILE A 519 -4.24 12.67 -27.49
N VAL A 520 -4.03 12.97 -28.78
CA VAL A 520 -3.36 14.20 -29.21
C VAL A 520 -4.16 15.45 -28.81
N THR A 521 -5.48 15.43 -28.98
CA THR A 521 -6.35 16.53 -28.54
C THR A 521 -6.24 16.75 -27.03
N TRP A 522 -6.33 15.69 -26.23
CA TRP A 522 -6.20 15.81 -24.77
C TRP A 522 -4.83 16.35 -24.35
N VAL A 523 -3.74 15.89 -24.97
CA VAL A 523 -2.38 16.38 -24.72
C VAL A 523 -2.31 17.89 -24.99
N ASN A 524 -2.80 18.33 -26.15
CA ASN A 524 -2.77 19.73 -26.55
C ASN A 524 -3.64 20.61 -25.67
N ASP A 525 -4.83 20.15 -25.29
CA ASP A 525 -5.71 20.88 -24.37
C ASP A 525 -5.05 21.05 -23.00
N THR A 526 -4.44 19.99 -22.48
CA THR A 526 -3.73 19.99 -21.17
C THR A 526 -2.51 20.92 -21.20
N LEU A 527 -1.73 20.89 -22.28
CA LEU A 527 -0.58 21.79 -22.45
C LEU A 527 -1.00 23.25 -22.61
N THR A 528 -2.06 23.51 -23.39
CA THR A 528 -2.58 24.87 -23.62
C THR A 528 -3.11 25.49 -22.33
N GLN A 529 -3.84 24.72 -21.51
CA GLN A 529 -4.33 25.18 -20.21
C GLN A 529 -3.19 25.58 -19.25
N ALA A 530 -2.03 24.92 -19.38
CA ALA A 530 -0.83 25.24 -18.60
C ALA A 530 0.06 26.32 -19.26
N GLY A 531 -0.35 26.89 -20.40
CA GLY A 531 0.43 27.90 -21.14
C GLY A 531 1.68 27.35 -21.83
N LYS A 532 1.70 26.06 -22.18
CA LYS A 532 2.85 25.36 -22.79
C LYS A 532 2.63 25.07 -24.27
N GLY A 533 3.71 24.74 -24.99
CA GLY A 533 3.67 24.43 -26.43
C GLY A 533 2.92 23.13 -26.74
N THR A 534 2.24 23.08 -27.89
CA THR A 534 1.45 21.92 -28.35
C THR A 534 2.22 21.06 -29.35
N ILE A 535 1.70 19.86 -29.63
CA ILE A 535 2.23 18.94 -30.65
C ILE A 535 1.26 18.77 -31.83
N SER A 536 1.81 18.58 -33.03
CA SER A 536 1.03 18.28 -34.24
C SER A 536 0.57 16.82 -34.33
N GLY A 537 1.22 15.91 -33.61
CA GLY A 537 0.89 14.49 -33.53
C GLY A 537 2.07 13.66 -33.03
N PHE A 538 1.98 12.33 -33.05
CA PHE A 538 3.05 11.44 -32.54
C PHE A 538 4.33 11.39 -33.39
N LYS A 539 4.35 12.10 -34.53
CA LYS A 539 5.51 12.27 -35.42
C LYS A 539 6.14 13.66 -35.29
N ASP A 540 5.69 14.48 -34.35
CA ASP A 540 6.18 15.83 -34.18
C ASP A 540 7.67 15.83 -33.81
N GLY A 541 8.50 16.53 -34.60
CA GLY A 541 9.95 16.56 -34.40
C GLY A 541 10.38 17.17 -33.06
N THR A 542 9.55 18.00 -32.44
CA THR A 542 9.82 18.59 -31.12
C THR A 542 9.90 17.52 -30.01
N ILE A 543 9.25 16.37 -30.20
CA ILE A 543 9.26 15.25 -29.25
C ILE A 543 10.68 14.69 -29.07
N SER A 544 11.55 14.81 -30.08
CA SER A 544 12.96 14.40 -30.00
C SER A 544 13.75 15.11 -28.88
N THR A 545 13.28 16.27 -28.43
CA THR A 545 13.87 17.03 -27.31
C THR A 545 13.38 16.56 -25.94
N SER A 546 12.34 15.71 -25.92
CA SER A 546 11.54 15.31 -24.75
C SER A 546 10.80 16.44 -24.02
N MET A 547 10.92 17.70 -24.48
CA MET A 547 10.25 18.84 -23.85
C MET A 547 8.72 18.72 -23.81
N PRO A 548 8.02 18.31 -24.90
CA PRO A 548 6.56 18.14 -24.82
C PRO A 548 6.12 17.10 -23.79
N VAL A 549 6.93 16.05 -23.57
CA VAL A 549 6.64 15.00 -22.58
C VAL A 549 6.84 15.54 -21.17
N LEU A 550 7.94 16.25 -20.93
CA LEU A 550 8.26 16.88 -19.65
C LEU A 550 7.23 17.96 -19.28
N ASP A 551 6.88 18.79 -20.25
CA ASP A 551 5.88 19.83 -20.12
C ASP A 551 4.52 19.26 -19.74
N LEU A 552 4.13 18.15 -20.38
CA LEU A 552 2.90 17.45 -20.06
C LEU A 552 2.93 16.83 -18.65
N ILE A 553 4.04 16.21 -18.26
CA ILE A 553 4.22 15.66 -16.90
C ILE A 553 4.03 16.76 -15.86
N ASP A 554 4.66 17.92 -16.06
CA ASP A 554 4.52 19.06 -15.16
C ASP A 554 3.12 19.69 -15.24
N SER A 555 2.42 19.62 -16.38
CA SER A 555 0.99 20.02 -16.42
C SER A 555 0.09 19.05 -15.65
N ILE A 556 0.41 17.76 -15.60
CA ILE A 556 -0.32 16.74 -14.83
C ILE A 556 -0.01 16.88 -13.33
N GLN A 557 1.25 17.12 -12.98
CA GLN A 557 1.73 17.29 -11.61
C GLN A 557 2.65 18.52 -11.53
N PRO A 558 2.09 19.73 -11.30
CA PRO A 558 2.85 20.97 -11.27
C PRO A 558 3.99 20.96 -10.26
N GLY A 559 5.17 21.40 -10.68
CA GLY A 559 6.38 21.47 -9.86
C GLY A 559 7.12 20.14 -9.73
N SER A 560 6.69 19.09 -10.44
CA SER A 560 7.39 17.79 -10.44
C SER A 560 8.66 17.79 -11.29
N ILE A 561 8.75 18.68 -12.28
CA ILE A 561 9.91 18.78 -13.17
C ILE A 561 10.86 19.87 -12.70
N ARG A 562 12.14 19.49 -12.56
CA ARG A 562 13.25 20.39 -12.27
C ARG A 562 13.92 20.82 -13.57
N TYR A 563 13.39 21.87 -14.17
CA TYR A 563 13.88 22.41 -15.43
C TYR A 563 15.32 22.94 -15.35
N ASP A 564 15.83 23.25 -14.15
CA ASP A 564 17.22 23.63 -13.90
C ASP A 564 18.24 22.52 -14.19
N LEU A 565 17.79 21.25 -14.18
CA LEU A 565 18.62 20.09 -14.48
C LEU A 565 18.63 19.71 -15.97
N LEU A 566 17.86 20.45 -16.78
CA LEU A 566 17.61 20.13 -18.18
C LEU A 566 18.20 21.19 -19.09
N LYS A 567 18.76 20.75 -20.21
CA LYS A 567 19.12 21.65 -21.29
C LYS A 567 17.92 21.77 -22.23
N THR A 568 17.61 22.99 -22.66
CA THR A 568 16.40 23.30 -23.44
C THR A 568 16.69 23.91 -24.83
N ALA A 569 17.92 24.37 -25.07
CA ALA A 569 18.36 24.97 -26.33
C ALA A 569 19.65 24.32 -26.83
N ASP A 570 19.86 24.34 -28.15
CA ASP A 570 21.07 23.84 -28.83
C ASP A 570 21.45 22.40 -28.41
N LEU A 571 20.49 21.49 -28.53
CA LEU A 571 20.61 20.10 -28.05
C LEU A 571 21.39 19.22 -29.02
N THR A 572 22.48 18.63 -28.53
CA THR A 572 23.14 17.49 -29.17
C THR A 572 22.30 16.22 -29.00
N ASP A 573 22.60 15.16 -29.77
CA ASP A 573 21.86 13.89 -29.63
C ASP A 573 22.09 13.22 -28.27
N GLU A 574 23.25 13.43 -27.65
CA GLU A 574 23.53 13.00 -26.27
C GLU A 574 22.66 13.76 -25.26
N GLU A 575 22.48 15.07 -25.44
CA GLU A 575 21.64 15.89 -24.56
C GLU A 575 20.15 15.56 -24.72
N LYS A 576 19.70 15.27 -25.94
CA LYS A 576 18.35 14.75 -26.19
C LYS A 576 18.13 13.41 -25.48
N LEU A 577 19.10 12.51 -25.56
CA LEU A 577 19.04 11.22 -24.86
C LEU A 577 19.00 11.39 -23.35
N ASN A 578 19.79 12.32 -22.82
CA ASN A 578 19.82 12.64 -21.39
C ASN A 578 18.46 13.21 -20.90
N ASN A 579 17.86 14.11 -21.68
CA ASN A 579 16.50 14.61 -21.41
C ASN A 579 15.45 13.48 -21.51
N ALA A 580 15.58 12.57 -22.46
CA ALA A 580 14.67 11.44 -22.62
C ALA A 580 14.76 10.45 -21.45
N LYS A 581 15.98 10.15 -20.95
CA LYS A 581 16.19 9.35 -19.72
C LYS A 581 15.47 9.96 -18.52
N TYR A 582 15.58 11.28 -18.37
CA TYR A 582 14.89 12.02 -17.32
C TYR A 582 13.36 11.97 -17.49
N ALA A 583 12.86 12.20 -18.71
CA ALA A 583 11.43 12.21 -19.01
C ALA A 583 10.75 10.85 -18.74
N ILE A 584 11.36 9.75 -19.18
CA ILE A 584 10.82 8.39 -18.94
C ILE A 584 10.81 8.08 -17.44
N SER A 585 11.88 8.42 -16.73
CA SER A 585 11.96 8.22 -15.28
C SER A 585 10.92 9.07 -14.53
N MET A 586 10.73 10.33 -14.93
CA MET A 586 9.69 11.19 -14.34
C MET A 586 8.27 10.70 -14.64
N ALA A 587 8.00 10.21 -15.85
CA ALA A 587 6.71 9.59 -16.18
C ALA A 587 6.41 8.41 -15.25
N ARG A 588 7.39 7.53 -15.03
CA ARG A 588 7.29 6.40 -14.09
C ARG A 588 7.11 6.86 -12.64
N LYS A 589 7.82 7.91 -12.22
CA LYS A 589 7.74 8.49 -10.87
C LYS A 589 6.34 9.02 -10.55
N ILE A 590 5.71 9.74 -11.49
CA ILE A 590 4.33 10.21 -11.30
C ILE A 590 3.30 9.07 -11.41
N GLY A 591 3.71 7.84 -11.72
CA GLY A 591 2.85 6.65 -11.72
C GLY A 591 2.39 6.18 -13.11
N ALA A 592 2.93 6.72 -14.20
CA ALA A 592 2.63 6.25 -15.55
C ALA A 592 3.43 4.98 -15.88
N ARG A 593 2.75 3.93 -16.36
CA ARG A 593 3.36 2.62 -16.70
C ARG A 593 3.98 2.63 -18.10
N VAL A 594 5.11 3.33 -18.24
CA VAL A 594 5.79 3.52 -19.53
C VAL A 594 6.86 2.46 -19.78
N TYR A 595 6.71 1.73 -20.88
CA TYR A 595 7.67 0.72 -21.38
C TYR A 595 8.61 1.26 -22.47
N ALA A 596 8.32 2.45 -23.03
CA ALA A 596 9.18 3.08 -24.03
C ALA A 596 10.59 3.33 -23.49
N LEU A 597 11.57 3.20 -24.38
CA LEU A 597 12.96 3.50 -24.09
C LEU A 597 13.25 4.99 -24.39
N PRO A 598 14.28 5.59 -23.76
CA PRO A 598 14.67 6.97 -24.04
C PRO A 598 14.91 7.25 -25.53
N GLU A 599 15.52 6.31 -26.25
CA GLU A 599 15.81 6.45 -27.67
C GLU A 599 14.55 6.49 -28.55
N ASP A 600 13.44 5.89 -28.10
CA ASP A 600 12.17 5.94 -28.82
C ASP A 600 11.63 7.38 -28.91
N LEU A 601 11.91 8.21 -27.90
CA LEU A 601 11.56 9.63 -27.91
C LEU A 601 12.51 10.41 -28.83
N VAL A 602 13.82 10.18 -28.71
CA VAL A 602 14.84 10.87 -29.52
C VAL A 602 14.66 10.60 -31.00
N GLU A 603 14.38 9.35 -31.38
CA GLU A 603 14.12 8.92 -32.76
C GLU A 603 12.66 9.15 -33.21
N VAL A 604 11.81 9.64 -32.32
CA VAL A 604 10.38 9.91 -32.55
C VAL A 604 9.66 8.69 -33.15
N LYS A 605 9.80 7.53 -32.50
CA LYS A 605 9.12 6.29 -32.91
C LYS A 605 7.62 6.40 -32.61
N PRO A 606 6.74 6.56 -33.63
CA PRO A 606 5.38 7.03 -33.39
C PRO A 606 4.54 6.07 -32.54
N LYS A 607 4.76 4.77 -32.70
CA LYS A 607 4.14 3.71 -31.91
C LYS A 607 4.45 3.85 -30.42
N MET A 608 5.73 4.01 -30.07
CA MET A 608 6.17 4.10 -28.69
C MET A 608 5.82 5.45 -28.07
N VAL A 609 5.97 6.54 -28.83
CA VAL A 609 5.54 7.89 -28.45
C VAL A 609 4.04 7.92 -28.10
N MET A 610 3.19 7.26 -28.91
CA MET A 610 1.77 7.11 -28.60
C MET A 610 1.55 6.46 -27.23
N THR A 611 2.30 5.40 -26.91
CA THR A 611 2.15 4.70 -25.62
C THR A 611 2.55 5.58 -24.44
N VAL A 612 3.57 6.43 -24.59
CA VAL A 612 3.99 7.39 -23.55
C VAL A 612 2.86 8.37 -23.27
N PHE A 613 2.34 9.03 -24.31
CA PHE A 613 1.25 10.01 -24.15
C PHE A 613 -0.04 9.37 -23.64
N ALA A 614 -0.38 8.16 -24.09
CA ALA A 614 -1.52 7.42 -23.58
C ALA A 614 -1.37 7.05 -22.10
N CYS A 615 -0.19 6.63 -21.65
CA CYS A 615 0.06 6.33 -20.24
C CYS A 615 0.03 7.60 -19.37
N LEU A 616 0.53 8.72 -19.89
CA LEU A 616 0.43 10.03 -19.23
C LEU A 616 -1.01 10.53 -19.18
N MET A 617 -1.79 10.34 -20.25
CA MET A 617 -3.22 10.59 -20.28
C MET A 617 -3.94 9.74 -19.25
N ALA A 618 -3.66 8.44 -19.15
CA ALA A 618 -4.25 7.58 -18.12
C ALA A 618 -3.95 8.10 -16.70
N ARG A 619 -2.75 8.64 -16.48
CA ARG A 619 -2.37 9.23 -15.20
C ARG A 619 -3.01 10.60 -14.94
N GLY A 620 -3.10 11.46 -15.96
CA GLY A 620 -3.72 12.78 -15.87
C GLY A 620 -5.25 12.73 -15.84
N MET A 621 -5.85 11.67 -16.40
CA MET A 621 -7.28 11.39 -16.38
C MET A 621 -7.72 10.51 -15.21
N LYS A 622 -6.82 9.99 -14.37
CA LYS A 622 -7.21 9.42 -13.08
C LYS A 622 -7.99 10.50 -12.34
N ARG A 623 -9.31 10.36 -12.36
CA ARG A 623 -10.25 11.44 -12.03
C ARG A 623 -10.04 11.79 -10.58
N ALA A 624 -9.59 13.00 -10.31
CA ALA A 624 -9.57 13.51 -8.95
C ALA A 624 -10.99 13.55 -8.41
N ASP A 625 -11.20 13.17 -7.15
CA ASP A 625 -12.54 13.26 -6.55
C ASP A 625 -12.97 14.74 -6.55
N GLN A 626 -14.24 14.99 -6.88
CA GLN A 626 -14.80 16.32 -7.03
C GLN A 626 -15.91 16.56 -6.02
N VAL A 627 -16.21 17.83 -5.76
CA VAL A 627 -17.41 18.21 -5.01
C VAL A 627 -18.33 19.01 -5.91
N PHE A 628 -19.59 18.59 -6.02
CA PHE A 628 -20.61 19.27 -6.80
C PHE A 628 -21.53 20.08 -5.88
N SER A 629 -21.90 21.28 -6.31
CA SER A 629 -23.11 21.99 -5.87
C SER A 629 -24.22 21.69 -6.86
N ILE A 630 -25.30 21.06 -6.39
CA ILE A 630 -26.44 20.62 -7.22
C ILE A 630 -27.68 21.36 -6.73
N THR A 631 -28.46 21.92 -7.65
CA THR A 631 -29.75 22.55 -7.32
C THR A 631 -30.85 21.92 -8.15
N SER A 632 -31.73 21.17 -7.48
CA SER A 632 -32.90 20.51 -8.09
C SER A 632 -34.14 21.40 -7.98
N LYS A 633 -34.94 21.53 -9.03
CA LYS A 633 -36.14 22.37 -9.08
C LYS A 633 -37.45 21.60 -8.87
N THR A 634 -37.47 20.31 -9.23
CA THR A 634 -38.67 19.46 -9.17
C THR A 634 -38.48 18.29 -8.23
N GLU A 635 -39.57 17.69 -7.75
CA GLU A 635 -39.51 16.49 -6.88
C GLU A 635 -38.92 15.26 -7.60
N GLU A 636 -39.06 15.20 -8.93
CA GLU A 636 -38.43 14.16 -9.75
C GLU A 636 -36.90 14.30 -9.72
N GLU A 637 -36.38 15.51 -9.97
CA GLU A 637 -34.94 15.80 -9.88
C GLU A 637 -34.41 15.54 -8.45
N VAL A 638 -35.17 15.91 -7.42
CA VAL A 638 -34.82 15.63 -6.02
C VAL A 638 -34.69 14.13 -5.77
N SER A 639 -35.61 13.32 -6.28
CA SER A 639 -35.58 11.87 -6.12
C SER A 639 -34.35 11.25 -6.78
N ILE A 640 -33.94 11.79 -7.93
CA ILE A 640 -32.73 11.38 -8.64
C ILE A 640 -31.49 11.70 -7.82
N VAL A 641 -31.37 12.95 -7.32
CA VAL A 641 -30.21 13.36 -6.49
C VAL A 641 -30.14 12.57 -5.19
N ARG A 642 -31.27 12.21 -4.58
CA ARG A 642 -31.33 11.34 -3.40
C ARG A 642 -30.72 9.96 -3.67
N ASN A 643 -31.08 9.34 -4.79
CA ASN A 643 -30.53 8.03 -5.19
C ASN A 643 -29.02 8.15 -5.43
N VAL A 644 -28.60 9.15 -6.23
CA VAL A 644 -27.19 9.44 -6.49
C VAL A 644 -26.40 9.61 -5.19
N SER A 645 -26.96 10.31 -4.20
CA SER A 645 -26.31 10.56 -2.90
C SER A 645 -26.23 9.37 -1.96
N SER A 646 -26.95 8.29 -2.27
CA SER A 646 -26.96 7.04 -1.49
C SER A 646 -26.20 5.91 -2.20
N ASP A 647 -26.03 6.04 -3.51
CA ASP A 647 -25.36 5.08 -4.39
C ASP A 647 -23.98 5.60 -4.82
N TYR A 648 -23.25 4.77 -5.57
CA TYR A 648 -21.99 5.14 -6.24
C TYR A 648 -20.87 5.64 -5.31
N GLU A 649 -20.87 5.20 -4.05
CA GLU A 649 -19.87 5.58 -3.03
C GLU A 649 -19.75 7.09 -2.80
N THR A 650 -20.78 7.86 -3.19
CA THR A 650 -20.79 9.31 -2.99
C THR A 650 -20.97 9.65 -1.51
N VAL A 651 -20.48 10.84 -1.12
CA VAL A 651 -20.63 11.31 0.26
C VAL A 651 -21.38 12.63 0.26
N LEU A 652 -22.58 12.61 0.82
CA LEU A 652 -23.40 13.81 1.00
C LEU A 652 -22.78 14.72 2.06
N TRP A 653 -22.40 15.93 1.66
CA TRP A 653 -21.84 16.94 2.57
C TRP A 653 -22.94 17.81 3.16
N GLN A 654 -23.89 18.23 2.34
CA GLN A 654 -25.04 19.02 2.77
C GLN A 654 -26.25 18.73 1.87
N PRO A 655 -27.46 18.45 2.41
CA PRO A 655 -27.78 18.31 3.84
C PRO A 655 -27.22 17.02 4.46
N ALA A 656 -27.42 16.78 5.76
CA ALA A 656 -26.81 15.64 6.47
C ALA A 656 -27.33 14.26 6.06
N ALA A 657 -28.46 14.18 5.35
CA ALA A 657 -29.04 12.95 4.85
C ALA A 657 -29.88 13.21 3.59
N PRO A 658 -30.01 12.23 2.67
CA PRO A 658 -30.77 12.38 1.43
C PRO A 658 -32.24 12.79 1.65
N GLY A 659 -32.87 12.33 2.74
CA GLY A 659 -34.26 12.65 3.05
C GLY A 659 -34.56 14.15 3.21
N TYR A 660 -33.54 14.98 3.50
CA TYR A 660 -33.70 16.42 3.66
C TYR A 660 -33.60 17.22 2.37
N ILE A 661 -33.19 16.60 1.26
CA ILE A 661 -33.07 17.28 -0.02
C ILE A 661 -34.48 17.73 -0.44
N LYS A 662 -34.66 19.02 -0.72
CA LYS A 662 -35.92 19.63 -1.12
C LYS A 662 -35.74 20.43 -2.42
N PRO A 663 -36.81 20.70 -3.18
CA PRO A 663 -36.74 21.60 -4.33
C PRO A 663 -36.16 22.96 -3.96
N ASN A 664 -35.28 23.48 -4.83
CA ASN A 664 -34.51 24.72 -4.70
C ASN A 664 -33.52 24.76 -3.53
N MET A 665 -33.20 23.59 -2.94
CA MET A 665 -32.12 23.47 -1.96
C MET A 665 -30.79 23.21 -2.67
N GLU A 666 -29.74 23.90 -2.22
CA GLU A 666 -28.38 23.62 -2.65
C GLU A 666 -27.85 22.37 -1.94
N VAL A 667 -27.40 21.40 -2.74
CA VAL A 667 -26.86 20.11 -2.29
C VAL A 667 -25.38 20.04 -2.61
N HIS A 668 -24.55 19.79 -1.60
CA HIS A 668 -23.11 19.56 -1.79
C HIS A 668 -22.82 18.07 -1.74
N LEU A 669 -22.27 17.53 -2.81
CA LEU A 669 -22.02 16.10 -2.98
C LEU A 669 -20.55 15.86 -3.34
N PHE A 670 -19.84 15.12 -2.49
CA PHE A 670 -18.52 14.60 -2.83
C PHE A 670 -18.69 13.35 -3.68
N VAL A 671 -18.03 13.36 -4.84
CA VAL A 671 -18.11 12.30 -5.84
C VAL A 671 -16.72 11.73 -6.08
N PRO A 672 -16.49 10.46 -5.72
CA PRO A 672 -15.25 9.77 -6.01
C PRO A 672 -14.93 9.77 -7.51
N GLY A 673 -13.64 9.79 -7.84
CA GLY A 673 -13.15 9.73 -9.21
C GLY A 673 -13.68 8.52 -9.99
N SER A 674 -13.83 7.38 -9.32
CA SER A 674 -14.43 6.15 -9.87
C SER A 674 -15.86 6.37 -10.40
N SER A 675 -16.66 7.17 -9.68
CA SER A 675 -18.08 7.41 -9.95
C SER A 675 -18.37 8.72 -10.69
N LEU A 676 -17.36 9.57 -10.85
CA LEU A 676 -17.51 10.96 -11.30
C LEU A 676 -18.33 11.11 -12.57
N THR A 677 -18.04 10.27 -13.55
CA THR A 677 -18.66 10.34 -14.86
C THR A 677 -20.07 9.77 -14.87
N THR A 678 -20.31 8.64 -14.21
CA THR A 678 -21.66 8.09 -14.06
C THR A 678 -22.60 9.12 -13.42
N VAL A 679 -22.12 9.82 -12.39
CA VAL A 679 -22.89 10.89 -11.75
C VAL A 679 -23.09 12.08 -12.68
N LYS A 680 -22.05 12.56 -13.37
CA LYS A 680 -22.16 13.69 -14.33
C LYS A 680 -23.14 13.38 -15.47
N ASP A 681 -23.08 12.19 -16.03
CA ASP A 681 -23.96 11.75 -17.10
C ASP A 681 -25.41 11.70 -16.65
N LEU A 682 -25.64 11.16 -15.45
CA LEU A 682 -26.97 11.05 -14.88
C LEU A 682 -27.56 12.45 -14.59
N LEU A 683 -26.77 13.37 -14.02
CA LEU A 683 -27.19 14.76 -13.86
C LEU A 683 -27.48 15.45 -15.20
N THR A 684 -26.62 15.23 -16.21
CA THR A 684 -26.76 15.85 -17.53
C THR A 684 -27.96 15.30 -18.30
N LYS A 685 -28.17 13.98 -18.27
CA LYS A 685 -29.30 13.27 -18.88
C LYS A 685 -30.64 13.78 -18.37
N HIS A 686 -30.73 14.08 -17.08
CA HIS A 686 -31.93 14.60 -16.43
C HIS A 686 -31.97 16.14 -16.39
N HIS A 687 -31.06 16.82 -17.09
CA HIS A 687 -30.97 18.28 -17.15
C HIS A 687 -30.89 18.96 -15.78
N ILE A 688 -30.27 18.28 -14.79
CA ILE A 688 -30.10 18.78 -13.43
C ILE A 688 -28.90 19.74 -13.41
N SER A 689 -29.17 20.98 -12.99
CA SER A 689 -28.15 22.01 -12.89
C SER A 689 -27.16 21.69 -11.76
N HIS A 690 -25.88 21.68 -12.10
CA HIS A 690 -24.79 21.46 -11.15
C HIS A 690 -23.58 22.35 -11.46
N GLN A 691 -22.82 22.69 -10.44
CA GLN A 691 -21.55 23.40 -10.49
C GLN A 691 -20.48 22.57 -9.78
N ILE A 692 -19.26 22.56 -10.29
CA ILE A 692 -18.13 21.95 -9.59
C ILE A 692 -17.58 22.98 -8.58
N LEU A 693 -17.66 22.66 -7.30
CA LEU A 693 -17.09 23.47 -6.21
C LEU A 693 -15.59 23.21 -6.06
N LEU A 694 -15.19 21.93 -6.11
CA LEU A 694 -13.80 21.49 -6.02
C LEU A 694 -13.48 20.54 -7.16
N HIS A 695 -12.50 20.91 -7.99
CA HIS A 695 -12.08 20.13 -9.16
C HIS A 695 -11.13 18.98 -8.80
N ASN A 696 -10.36 19.15 -7.72
CA ASN A 696 -9.42 18.16 -7.22
C ASN A 696 -9.35 18.26 -5.69
N THR A 697 -10.05 17.36 -5.01
CA THR A 697 -10.04 17.32 -3.54
C THR A 697 -8.73 16.74 -2.99
N GLN A 698 -8.02 15.90 -3.75
CA GLN A 698 -6.77 15.26 -3.34
C GLN A 698 -5.70 16.31 -3.00
N GLU A 699 -5.59 17.39 -3.79
CA GLU A 699 -4.65 18.48 -3.51
C GLU A 699 -4.90 19.14 -2.14
N LEU A 700 -6.17 19.32 -1.77
CA LEU A 700 -6.54 19.90 -0.47
C LEU A 700 -6.29 18.93 0.68
N ILE A 701 -6.58 17.64 0.48
CA ILE A 701 -6.29 16.59 1.45
C ILE A 701 -4.79 16.53 1.74
N GLU A 702 -3.96 16.63 0.70
CA GLU A 702 -2.51 16.68 0.82
C GLU A 702 -2.06 17.92 1.59
N LYS A 703 -2.59 19.12 1.27
CA LYS A 703 -2.30 20.34 2.02
C LYS A 703 -2.65 20.23 3.50
N GLN A 704 -3.77 19.59 3.85
CA GLN A 704 -4.19 19.40 5.24
C GLN A 704 -3.33 18.40 6.01
N THR A 705 -2.63 17.48 5.33
CA THR A 705 -1.88 16.37 5.94
C THR A 705 -0.36 16.53 5.86
N GLN A 706 0.15 17.61 5.25
CA GLN A 706 1.58 17.89 5.14
C GLN A 706 2.24 18.16 6.51
N SER A 707 3.25 17.35 6.83
CA SER A 707 4.12 17.55 8.01
C SER A 707 5.24 18.55 7.68
N ASN A 708 5.01 19.85 7.86
CA ASN A 708 6.01 20.91 7.61
C ASN A 708 7.16 21.00 8.64
N ALA A 709 7.55 19.89 9.28
CA ALA A 709 8.72 19.89 10.18
C ALA A 709 10.06 20.18 9.45
N SER A 710 10.07 20.24 8.11
CA SER A 710 11.27 20.29 7.28
C SER A 710 11.45 21.52 6.38
N ASP A 711 10.51 22.48 6.37
CA ASP A 711 10.68 23.77 5.69
C ASP A 711 11.07 24.88 6.69
N PRO A 712 12.35 25.30 6.74
CA PRO A 712 12.80 26.40 7.59
C PRO A 712 12.23 27.77 7.18
N ARG A 713 11.44 27.86 6.10
CA ARG A 713 10.70 29.06 5.68
C ARG A 713 9.19 29.00 5.97
N SER A 714 8.64 27.87 6.43
CA SER A 714 7.21 27.81 6.77
C SER A 714 6.98 28.52 8.11
N SER A 715 6.39 29.71 8.02
CA SER A 715 6.12 30.62 9.13
C SER A 715 4.88 30.24 9.97
N GLY A 716 4.29 29.04 9.77
CA GLY A 716 3.01 28.68 10.38
C GLY A 716 3.15 28.28 11.85
N SER A 717 2.30 28.85 12.71
CA SER A 717 2.20 28.45 14.13
C SER A 717 1.69 27.00 14.26
N TYR A 718 2.01 26.31 15.37
CA TYR A 718 1.48 24.96 15.66
C TYR A 718 -0.06 24.90 15.48
N TYR A 719 -0.76 25.96 15.85
CA TYR A 719 -2.22 26.08 15.80
C TYR A 719 -2.80 26.42 14.42
N GLU A 720 -1.97 26.61 13.40
CA GLU A 720 -2.40 26.88 12.02
C GLU A 720 -2.32 25.63 11.14
N ARG A 721 -2.41 24.45 11.76
CA ARG A 721 -2.36 23.14 11.11
C ARG A 721 -3.35 22.17 11.74
N TYR A 722 -3.76 21.17 10.97
CA TYR A 722 -4.51 20.03 11.50
C TYR A 722 -3.53 18.99 12.06
N HIS A 723 -3.91 18.35 13.16
CA HIS A 723 -3.04 17.45 13.91
C HIS A 723 -3.62 16.03 13.93
N PRO A 724 -2.82 15.00 13.62
CA PRO A 724 -3.18 13.62 13.92
C PRO A 724 -3.57 13.45 15.39
N LEU A 725 -4.39 12.44 15.68
CA LEU A 725 -4.87 12.17 17.05
C LEU A 725 -3.73 12.06 18.08
N GLU A 726 -2.63 11.41 17.71
CA GLU A 726 -1.50 11.19 18.62
C GLU A 726 -0.78 12.51 18.95
N ASP A 727 -0.70 13.44 18.00
CA ASP A 727 -0.13 14.77 18.22
C ASP A 727 -1.02 15.60 19.16
N ILE A 728 -2.35 15.44 19.05
CA ILE A 728 -3.30 16.06 19.98
C ILE A 728 -3.10 15.50 21.39
N TYR A 729 -3.00 14.17 21.56
CA TYR A 729 -2.74 13.57 22.87
C TYR A 729 -1.40 14.00 23.47
N HIS A 730 -0.35 14.09 22.64
CA HIS A 730 0.93 14.63 23.06
C HIS A 730 0.81 16.08 23.52
N TRP A 731 0.10 16.90 22.75
CA TRP A 731 -0.17 18.31 23.09
C TRP A 731 -0.97 18.44 24.39
N ILE A 732 -1.99 17.62 24.64
CA ILE A 732 -2.75 17.65 25.91
C ILE A 732 -1.82 17.43 27.11
N ASN A 733 -0.97 16.40 27.03
CA ASN A 733 -0.02 16.07 28.09
C ASN A 733 1.02 17.18 28.30
N LYS A 734 1.50 17.77 27.20
CA LYS A 734 2.44 18.88 27.24
C LYS A 734 1.82 20.13 27.85
N THR A 735 0.62 20.53 27.42
CA THR A 735 -0.09 21.71 27.95
C THR A 735 -0.35 21.57 29.46
N LYS A 736 -0.70 20.37 29.95
CA LYS A 736 -0.81 20.09 31.39
C LYS A 736 0.53 20.25 32.11
N HIS A 737 1.62 19.78 31.51
CA HIS A 737 2.95 19.85 32.10
C HIS A 737 3.49 21.28 32.17
N ASP A 738 3.23 22.07 31.12
CA ASP A 738 3.72 23.44 30.98
C ASP A 738 2.89 24.44 31.82
N HIS A 739 1.60 24.15 32.08
CA HIS A 739 0.68 25.03 32.83
C HIS A 739 -0.12 24.30 33.94
N PRO A 740 0.55 23.59 34.87
CA PRO A 740 -0.12 22.76 35.88
C PRO A 740 -0.98 23.54 36.87
N GLU A 741 -0.75 24.85 37.01
CA GLU A 741 -1.51 25.75 37.88
C GLU A 741 -2.84 26.20 37.29
N MET A 742 -3.01 26.09 35.96
CA MET A 742 -4.24 26.48 35.25
C MET A 742 -4.97 25.29 34.62
N VAL A 743 -4.25 24.20 34.32
CA VAL A 743 -4.75 23.09 33.50
C VAL A 743 -4.74 21.77 34.26
N GLU A 744 -5.92 21.18 34.41
CA GLU A 744 -6.10 19.79 34.86
C GLU A 744 -6.59 18.93 33.69
N VAL A 745 -6.13 17.68 33.58
CA VAL A 745 -6.60 16.72 32.56
C VAL A 745 -7.37 15.61 33.24
N ILE A 746 -8.62 15.43 32.81
CA ILE A 746 -9.59 14.49 33.36
C ILE A 746 -9.89 13.42 32.30
N LEU A 747 -9.71 12.15 32.65
CA LEU A 747 -10.15 11.03 31.82
C LEU A 747 -11.62 10.73 32.13
N ILE A 748 -12.51 10.93 31.16
CA ILE A 748 -13.95 10.74 31.36
C ILE A 748 -14.45 9.37 30.88
N GLY A 749 -13.65 8.66 30.08
CA GLY A 749 -14.00 7.36 29.51
C GLY A 749 -13.04 6.95 28.41
N SER A 750 -13.43 5.92 27.66
CA SER A 750 -12.69 5.44 26.49
C SER A 750 -13.64 5.19 25.33
N SER A 751 -13.17 5.38 24.10
CA SER A 751 -13.90 5.05 22.87
C SER A 751 -14.12 3.55 22.70
N TYR A 752 -14.84 3.16 21.65
CA TYR A 752 -15.07 1.77 21.31
C TYR A 752 -13.74 0.98 21.13
N GLU A 753 -12.79 1.54 20.37
CA GLU A 753 -11.44 0.99 20.17
C GLU A 753 -10.46 1.31 21.32
N LYS A 754 -10.99 1.70 22.50
CA LYS A 754 -10.24 1.88 23.76
C LYS A 754 -9.24 3.03 23.77
N ARG A 755 -9.51 4.12 23.03
CA ARG A 755 -8.74 5.37 23.10
C ARG A 755 -9.30 6.29 24.18
N PRO A 756 -8.46 7.03 24.92
CA PRO A 756 -8.91 7.84 26.04
C PRO A 756 -9.69 9.09 25.57
N LEU A 757 -10.80 9.40 26.24
CA LEU A 757 -11.48 10.68 26.13
C LEU A 757 -10.97 11.61 27.23
N LEU A 758 -10.12 12.56 26.84
CA LEU A 758 -9.42 13.47 27.74
C LEU A 758 -10.04 14.86 27.69
N VAL A 759 -10.49 15.35 28.85
CA VAL A 759 -11.02 16.70 29.05
C VAL A 759 -9.96 17.56 29.71
N LEU A 760 -9.69 18.75 29.16
CA LEU A 760 -8.89 19.78 29.83
C LEU A 760 -9.82 20.69 30.63
N LYS A 761 -9.59 20.80 31.92
CA LYS A 761 -10.21 21.79 32.79
C LYS A 761 -9.28 22.98 32.92
N LEU A 762 -9.69 24.13 32.41
CA LEU A 762 -9.00 25.41 32.58
C LEU A 762 -9.62 26.20 33.73
N SER A 763 -8.81 26.76 34.62
CA SER A 763 -9.28 27.62 35.70
C SER A 763 -8.30 28.76 36.00
N GLY A 764 -8.83 29.98 36.19
CA GLY A 764 -8.07 31.13 36.68
C GLY A 764 -7.97 31.19 38.21
N LYS A 765 -7.32 32.23 38.74
CA LYS A 765 -7.17 32.51 40.17
C LYS A 765 -8.49 32.99 40.78
N GLY A 766 -9.32 32.06 41.26
CA GLY A 766 -10.54 32.35 42.01
C GLY A 766 -10.54 31.65 43.38
N GLY A 767 -10.97 32.38 44.42
CA GLY A 767 -10.92 31.96 45.84
C GLY A 767 -11.75 30.73 46.20
N SER A 768 -11.80 30.42 47.50
CA SER A 768 -12.26 29.17 48.14
C SER A 768 -13.72 28.74 47.94
N GLN A 769 -14.43 29.21 46.90
CA GLN A 769 -15.81 28.84 46.57
C GLN A 769 -15.87 28.05 45.24
N PRO A 770 -16.77 27.07 45.10
CA PRO A 770 -16.93 26.32 43.86
C PRO A 770 -17.42 27.23 42.72
N LYS A 771 -16.67 27.28 41.62
CA LYS A 771 -17.01 28.06 40.42
C LYS A 771 -18.14 27.40 39.63
N ARG A 772 -18.85 28.22 38.84
CA ARG A 772 -19.69 27.73 37.75
C ARG A 772 -18.79 27.17 36.65
N ALA A 773 -19.36 26.44 35.70
CA ALA A 773 -18.57 25.89 34.61
C ALA A 773 -19.21 26.10 33.23
N MET A 774 -18.38 26.06 32.21
CA MET A 774 -18.79 25.87 30.82
C MET A 774 -18.18 24.59 30.26
N TRP A 775 -18.90 23.95 29.36
CA TRP A 775 -18.46 22.77 28.62
C TRP A 775 -18.31 23.10 27.14
N ILE A 776 -17.20 22.67 26.54
CA ILE A 776 -16.88 22.80 25.12
C ILE A 776 -16.47 21.43 24.61
N ASP A 777 -17.19 20.87 23.64
CA ASP A 777 -16.77 19.67 22.92
C ASP A 777 -16.49 19.96 21.45
N CYS A 778 -15.53 19.20 20.91
CA CYS A 778 -15.11 19.23 19.53
C CYS A 778 -14.96 17.80 19.00
N GLY A 779 -14.94 17.67 17.66
CA GLY A 779 -14.67 16.41 16.99
C GLY A 779 -15.70 15.32 17.27
N ILE A 780 -16.99 15.66 17.34
CA ILE A 780 -18.09 14.67 17.36
C ILE A 780 -18.15 13.93 16.03
N HIS A 781 -18.19 14.67 14.92
CA HIS A 781 -18.07 14.09 13.59
C HIS A 781 -16.60 14.08 13.14
N ALA A 782 -16.14 12.92 12.67
CA ALA A 782 -14.72 12.68 12.44
C ALA A 782 -14.09 13.58 11.35
N ARG A 783 -14.80 13.83 10.24
CA ARG A 783 -14.30 14.61 9.09
C ARG A 783 -14.19 16.12 9.32
N GLU A 784 -14.74 16.63 10.41
CA GLU A 784 -14.87 18.07 10.72
C GLU A 784 -13.62 18.63 11.40
N TRP A 785 -12.47 18.56 10.73
CA TRP A 785 -11.16 18.82 11.34
C TRP A 785 -10.96 20.23 11.92
N ILE A 786 -11.71 21.24 11.45
CA ILE A 786 -11.67 22.60 12.02
C ILE A 786 -12.24 22.67 13.44
N SER A 787 -13.10 21.72 13.84
CA SER A 787 -13.65 21.65 15.19
C SER A 787 -12.55 21.30 16.23
N PRO A 788 -11.82 20.17 16.13
CA PRO A 788 -10.67 19.92 17.01
C PRO A 788 -9.61 21.03 16.96
N ALA A 789 -9.32 21.58 15.78
CA ALA A 789 -8.36 22.69 15.64
C ALA A 789 -8.79 23.92 16.45
N PHE A 790 -10.09 24.24 16.47
CA PHE A 790 -10.63 25.32 17.31
C PHE A 790 -10.45 25.04 18.81
N CYS A 791 -10.72 23.82 19.28
CA CYS A 791 -10.52 23.48 20.69
C CYS A 791 -9.06 23.69 21.13
N LEU A 792 -8.09 23.27 20.31
CA LEU A 792 -6.66 23.51 20.56
C LEU A 792 -6.34 25.01 20.56
N TRP A 793 -6.85 25.75 19.58
CA TRP A 793 -6.68 27.20 19.48
C TRP A 793 -7.23 27.92 20.71
N PHE A 794 -8.44 27.57 21.14
CA PHE A 794 -9.11 28.18 22.28
C PHE A 794 -8.34 27.95 23.57
N VAL A 795 -7.88 26.72 23.84
CA VAL A 795 -7.09 26.42 25.05
C VAL A 795 -5.80 27.23 25.07
N ASN A 796 -5.06 27.26 23.96
CA ASN A 796 -3.84 28.06 23.88
C ASN A 796 -4.12 29.55 24.08
N TYR A 797 -5.15 30.09 23.41
CA TYR A 797 -5.54 31.48 23.56
C TYR A 797 -5.97 31.81 25.00
N ALA A 798 -6.70 30.90 25.65
CA ALA A 798 -7.14 31.09 27.03
C ALA A 798 -5.96 31.16 28.00
N ILE A 799 -4.94 30.32 27.81
CA ILE A 799 -3.72 30.30 28.64
C ILE A 799 -2.85 31.53 28.36
N ASP A 800 -2.49 31.77 27.09
CA ASP A 800 -1.54 32.81 26.69
C ASP A 800 -2.06 34.22 27.02
N PHE A 801 -3.37 34.43 26.98
CA PHE A 801 -3.99 35.73 27.18
C PHE A 801 -4.69 35.89 28.54
N TYR A 802 -4.54 34.93 29.45
CA TYR A 802 -4.99 35.10 30.83
C TYR A 802 -4.19 36.20 31.54
N ASN A 803 -4.88 37.13 32.23
CA ASN A 803 -4.34 38.39 32.77
C ASN A 803 -3.85 39.41 31.72
N ILE A 804 -4.07 39.16 30.43
CA ILE A 804 -3.73 40.10 29.35
C ILE A 804 -5.01 40.63 28.68
N VAL A 805 -5.92 39.73 28.31
CA VAL A 805 -7.21 40.08 27.71
C VAL A 805 -8.29 39.99 28.78
N ALA A 806 -8.96 41.12 29.04
CA ALA A 806 -9.98 41.24 30.08
C ALA A 806 -11.10 40.20 29.95
N ASP A 807 -11.64 40.00 28.74
CA ASP A 807 -12.69 39.01 28.46
C ASP A 807 -12.31 37.59 28.90
N ILE A 808 -11.10 37.13 28.57
CA ILE A 808 -10.61 35.78 28.92
C ILE A 808 -10.36 35.66 30.41
N THR A 809 -9.81 36.71 31.00
CA THR A 809 -9.55 36.77 32.44
C THR A 809 -10.87 36.67 33.22
N GLU A 810 -11.89 37.44 32.83
CA GLU A 810 -13.23 37.40 33.43
C GLU A 810 -13.87 36.02 33.28
N ILE A 811 -13.73 35.37 32.11
CA ILE A 811 -14.23 34.02 31.88
C ILE A 811 -13.57 33.00 32.82
N LEU A 812 -12.23 32.95 32.87
CA LEU A 812 -11.49 31.96 33.66
C LEU A 812 -11.57 32.21 35.18
N ASP A 813 -11.77 33.45 35.60
CA ASP A 813 -11.98 33.79 37.01
C ASP A 813 -13.41 33.46 37.46
N SER A 814 -14.40 33.59 36.57
CA SER A 814 -15.82 33.34 36.89
C SER A 814 -16.26 31.87 36.66
N MET A 815 -15.61 31.16 35.73
CA MET A 815 -15.99 29.81 35.32
C MET A 815 -14.80 28.86 35.18
N ASP A 816 -14.98 27.61 35.58
CA ASP A 816 -14.16 26.49 35.11
C ASP A 816 -14.55 26.16 33.66
N VAL A 817 -13.57 25.99 32.77
CA VAL A 817 -13.81 25.69 31.36
C VAL A 817 -13.37 24.26 31.06
N TYR A 818 -14.32 23.37 30.81
CA TYR A 818 -14.06 21.99 30.40
C TYR A 818 -14.03 21.90 28.89
N VAL A 819 -12.91 21.46 28.31
CA VAL A 819 -12.71 21.33 26.86
C VAL A 819 -12.42 19.87 26.52
N LEU A 820 -13.25 19.25 25.68
CA LEU A 820 -13.03 17.92 25.09
C LEU A 820 -12.60 18.09 23.62
N PRO A 821 -11.30 18.02 23.28
CA PRO A 821 -10.83 18.35 21.93
C PRO A 821 -11.31 17.38 20.83
N VAL A 822 -11.47 16.11 21.16
CA VAL A 822 -11.92 15.07 20.22
C VAL A 822 -12.84 14.10 20.96
N MET A 823 -14.15 14.23 20.76
CA MET A 823 -15.15 13.31 21.32
C MET A 823 -15.15 11.95 20.60
N ASN A 824 -14.88 11.93 19.29
CA ASN A 824 -14.83 10.72 18.46
C ASN A 824 -13.39 10.38 18.02
N PRO A 825 -12.52 9.91 18.93
CA PRO A 825 -11.11 9.67 18.60
C PRO A 825 -10.94 8.56 17.55
N ASP A 826 -11.80 7.55 17.55
CA ASP A 826 -11.70 6.42 16.63
C ASP A 826 -12.05 6.84 15.19
N GLY A 827 -13.17 7.54 15.02
CA GLY A 827 -13.54 8.11 13.74
C GLY A 827 -12.50 9.12 13.27
N TYR A 828 -12.03 10.01 14.17
CA TYR A 828 -11.02 11.00 13.82
C TYR A 828 -9.75 10.34 13.29
N LYS A 829 -9.19 9.34 13.98
CA LYS A 829 -8.02 8.60 13.50
C LYS A 829 -8.26 7.89 12.16
N TYR A 830 -9.46 7.36 11.96
CA TYR A 830 -9.84 6.72 10.69
C TYR A 830 -9.83 7.71 9.50
N THR A 831 -10.14 8.99 9.74
CA THR A 831 -10.04 10.03 8.69
C THR A 831 -8.63 10.38 8.27
N TRP A 832 -7.64 10.11 9.12
CA TRP A 832 -6.22 10.31 8.80
C TRP A 832 -5.59 9.11 8.08
N THR A 833 -6.18 7.92 8.20
CA THR A 833 -5.53 6.65 7.84
C THR A 833 -6.25 5.88 6.74
N THR A 834 -7.57 6.02 6.59
CA THR A 834 -8.35 5.18 5.68
C THR A 834 -9.38 5.94 4.86
N ASN A 835 -10.27 6.71 5.51
CA ASN A 835 -11.33 7.43 4.80
C ASN A 835 -11.51 8.85 5.35
N ARG A 836 -10.95 9.83 4.63
CA ARG A 836 -10.99 11.26 4.99
C ARG A 836 -12.41 11.82 5.14
N MET A 837 -13.39 11.24 4.46
CA MET A 837 -14.79 11.69 4.48
C MET A 837 -15.67 10.93 5.49
N TRP A 838 -15.07 10.05 6.31
CA TRP A 838 -15.78 9.33 7.37
C TRP A 838 -16.35 10.29 8.43
N ARG A 839 -17.58 10.03 8.88
CA ARG A 839 -18.30 10.90 9.83
C ARG A 839 -18.50 10.26 11.20
N LYS A 840 -19.02 9.02 11.22
CA LYS A 840 -19.49 8.30 12.42
C LYS A 840 -18.35 7.90 13.37
N ASN A 841 -18.65 7.29 14.52
CA ASN A 841 -17.62 6.57 15.28
C ASN A 841 -17.25 5.24 14.57
N ARG A 842 -16.55 4.33 15.27
CA ARG A 842 -16.07 3.05 14.71
C ARG A 842 -16.61 1.82 15.45
N SER A 843 -17.73 1.95 16.14
CA SER A 843 -18.34 0.82 16.83
C SER A 843 -18.78 -0.28 15.85
N TRP A 844 -18.64 -1.53 16.29
CA TRP A 844 -19.09 -2.70 15.53
C TRP A 844 -20.01 -3.54 16.41
N HIS A 845 -21.23 -3.77 15.92
CA HIS A 845 -22.20 -4.63 16.59
C HIS A 845 -22.50 -5.81 15.68
N PRO A 846 -22.50 -7.07 16.17
CA PRO A 846 -22.79 -8.25 15.34
C PRO A 846 -24.14 -8.20 14.62
N GLU A 847 -25.10 -7.44 15.15
CA GLU A 847 -26.42 -7.21 14.57
C GLU A 847 -26.40 -6.19 13.41
N ASN A 848 -25.31 -5.45 13.23
CA ASN A 848 -25.15 -4.40 12.23
C ASN A 848 -24.19 -4.84 11.11
N TYR A 849 -24.59 -4.63 9.86
CA TYR A 849 -23.75 -4.92 8.69
C TYR A 849 -22.72 -3.81 8.38
N CYS A 850 -22.92 -2.62 8.96
CA CYS A 850 -22.06 -1.45 8.75
C CYS A 850 -21.56 -0.90 10.09
N PRO A 851 -20.28 -0.48 10.18
CA PRO A 851 -19.72 0.08 11.39
C PRO A 851 -20.21 1.51 11.65
N GLY A 852 -20.23 1.86 12.93
CA GLY A 852 -20.33 3.21 13.44
C GLY A 852 -21.75 3.76 13.60
N THR A 853 -21.88 4.65 14.56
CA THR A 853 -23.06 5.42 14.94
C THR A 853 -22.76 6.92 14.81
N ASP A 854 -23.75 7.70 14.39
CA ASP A 854 -23.69 9.17 14.46
C ASP A 854 -23.86 9.60 15.92
N LEU A 855 -22.76 10.02 16.55
CA LEU A 855 -22.75 10.42 17.96
C LEU A 855 -23.71 11.59 18.24
N ASN A 856 -23.96 12.48 17.27
CA ASN A 856 -24.91 13.58 17.43
C ASN A 856 -26.36 13.19 17.09
N ARG A 857 -26.65 11.89 16.97
CA ARG A 857 -28.00 11.29 16.93
C ARG A 857 -28.21 10.27 18.05
N ASN A 858 -27.22 10.10 18.93
CA ASN A 858 -27.21 9.04 19.92
C ASN A 858 -27.67 9.49 21.31
N PHE A 859 -27.78 10.79 21.62
CA PHE A 859 -28.18 11.25 22.96
C PHE A 859 -29.69 11.09 23.21
N ASP A 860 -30.10 11.05 24.49
CA ASP A 860 -31.51 10.91 24.89
C ASP A 860 -32.32 12.22 24.76
N ALA A 861 -32.46 12.71 23.53
CA ALA A 861 -33.24 13.89 23.20
C ALA A 861 -34.20 13.62 22.04
N ASN A 862 -35.39 13.08 22.37
CA ASN A 862 -36.32 12.53 21.39
C ASN A 862 -35.61 11.51 20.47
N TRP A 863 -34.84 10.62 21.07
CA TRP A 863 -33.90 9.75 20.35
C TRP A 863 -34.58 8.93 19.24
N CYS A 864 -33.85 8.80 18.13
CA CYS A 864 -34.22 8.03 16.96
C CYS A 864 -35.60 8.31 16.31
N THR A 865 -36.16 9.52 16.47
CA THR A 865 -37.39 9.93 15.78
C THR A 865 -37.13 10.46 14.36
N GLU A 866 -38.14 11.06 13.71
CA GLU A 866 -38.00 11.72 12.41
C GLU A 866 -36.80 12.67 12.43
N GLY A 867 -35.86 12.44 11.51
CA GLY A 867 -34.64 13.20 11.36
C GLY A 867 -33.34 12.48 11.74
N SER A 868 -33.46 11.20 12.06
CA SER A 868 -32.37 10.24 12.25
C SER A 868 -32.70 8.93 11.54
N SER A 869 -31.75 8.00 11.47
CA SER A 869 -31.97 6.68 10.87
C SER A 869 -31.77 5.55 11.86
N SER A 870 -32.61 4.52 11.79
CA SER A 870 -32.42 3.24 12.49
C SER A 870 -31.62 2.22 11.66
N ARG A 871 -31.24 2.56 10.42
CA ARG A 871 -30.44 1.69 9.55
C ARG A 871 -28.95 1.94 9.77
N ALA A 872 -28.23 0.91 10.21
CA ALA A 872 -26.81 1.00 10.58
C ALA A 872 -25.88 1.56 9.49
N CYS A 873 -26.21 1.36 8.21
CA CYS A 873 -25.40 1.85 7.09
C CYS A 873 -25.61 3.33 6.76
N ASP A 874 -26.63 3.97 7.31
CA ASP A 874 -26.89 5.37 7.04
C ASP A 874 -25.92 6.26 7.84
N GLU A 875 -25.53 7.39 7.26
CA GLU A 875 -24.64 8.38 7.88
C GLU A 875 -25.22 9.03 9.14
N THR A 876 -26.55 8.92 9.34
CA THR A 876 -27.28 9.47 10.49
C THR A 876 -27.86 8.37 11.39
N TYR A 877 -27.24 7.19 11.38
CA TYR A 877 -27.63 6.07 12.24
C TYR A 877 -27.59 6.48 13.71
N CYS A 878 -28.71 6.31 14.42
CA CYS A 878 -28.94 6.77 15.78
C CYS A 878 -28.35 5.87 16.88
N GLY A 879 -27.83 4.68 16.53
CA GLY A 879 -27.33 3.68 17.46
C GLY A 879 -28.38 2.64 17.87
N LEU A 880 -28.03 1.74 18.78
CA LEU A 880 -28.92 0.66 19.23
C LEU A 880 -29.96 1.15 20.26
N PHE A 881 -29.57 2.11 21.09
CA PHE A 881 -30.40 2.75 22.11
C PHE A 881 -29.78 4.12 22.46
N PRO A 882 -30.50 5.01 23.17
CA PRO A 882 -29.93 6.29 23.57
C PRO A 882 -28.67 6.08 24.41
N GLU A 883 -27.59 6.78 24.05
CA GLU A 883 -26.27 6.70 24.68
C GLU A 883 -25.64 5.30 24.58
N SER A 884 -25.91 4.57 23.50
CA SER A 884 -25.30 3.27 23.22
C SER A 884 -23.79 3.32 22.98
N GLU A 885 -23.29 4.45 22.48
CA GLU A 885 -21.87 4.59 22.15
C GLU A 885 -21.08 5.01 23.39
N PRO A 886 -19.92 4.36 23.66
CA PRO A 886 -19.14 4.65 24.88
C PRO A 886 -18.63 6.10 24.92
N GLU A 887 -18.44 6.74 23.76
CA GLU A 887 -18.10 8.16 23.67
C GLU A 887 -19.26 9.05 24.14
N ALA A 888 -20.49 8.77 23.70
CA ALA A 888 -21.70 9.52 24.08
C ALA A 888 -22.03 9.29 25.56
N GLU A 889 -21.95 8.04 26.02
CA GLU A 889 -22.16 7.67 27.42
C GLU A 889 -21.18 8.40 28.36
N ALA A 890 -19.89 8.46 28.01
CA ALA A 890 -18.88 9.14 28.82
C ALA A 890 -19.18 10.64 29.01
N VAL A 891 -19.54 11.33 27.92
CA VAL A 891 -19.93 12.75 27.97
C VAL A 891 -21.21 12.94 28.76
N ALA A 892 -22.21 12.08 28.54
CA ALA A 892 -23.48 12.14 29.24
C ALA A 892 -23.30 11.96 30.76
N ASN A 893 -22.50 10.98 31.18
CA ASN A 893 -22.19 10.72 32.58
C ASN A 893 -21.41 11.88 33.24
N PHE A 894 -20.44 12.46 32.53
CA PHE A 894 -19.73 13.63 33.02
C PHE A 894 -20.69 14.82 33.23
N LEU A 895 -21.53 15.15 32.27
CA LEU A 895 -22.44 16.30 32.38
C LEU A 895 -23.56 16.06 33.40
N ARG A 896 -24.09 14.84 33.53
CA ARG A 896 -25.05 14.49 34.58
C ARG A 896 -24.49 14.72 35.98
N SER A 897 -23.23 14.34 36.21
CA SER A 897 -22.55 14.55 37.50
C SER A 897 -22.23 16.03 37.78
N HIS A 898 -22.17 16.87 36.74
CA HIS A 898 -21.86 18.30 36.85
C HIS A 898 -23.04 19.23 36.52
N LYS A 899 -24.27 18.71 36.41
CA LYS A 899 -25.45 19.49 35.98
C LYS A 899 -25.75 20.73 36.83
N HIS A 900 -25.32 20.74 38.09
CA HIS A 900 -25.52 21.88 38.99
C HIS A 900 -24.45 22.96 38.85
N THR A 901 -23.27 22.63 38.32
CA THR A 901 -22.15 23.57 38.15
C THR A 901 -22.05 24.09 36.72
N VAL A 902 -22.25 23.24 35.72
CA VAL A 902 -22.21 23.62 34.29
C VAL A 902 -23.42 24.49 33.95
N LYS A 903 -23.18 25.68 33.39
CA LYS A 903 -24.21 26.66 33.00
C LYS A 903 -24.25 26.96 31.52
N LEU A 904 -23.19 26.62 30.79
CA LEU A 904 -23.06 26.84 29.36
C LEU A 904 -22.51 25.57 28.68
N TYR A 905 -23.18 25.11 27.63
CA TYR A 905 -22.78 24.00 26.78
C TYR A 905 -22.55 24.51 25.36
N LEU A 906 -21.38 24.24 24.79
CA LEU A 906 -20.98 24.65 23.45
C LEU A 906 -20.48 23.42 22.68
N SER A 907 -21.16 23.03 21.61
CA SER A 907 -20.71 21.95 20.73
C SER A 907 -20.22 22.50 19.40
N MET A 908 -18.99 22.15 19.03
CA MET A 908 -18.29 22.71 17.87
C MET A 908 -18.30 21.72 16.70
N HIS A 909 -18.84 22.18 15.57
CA HIS A 909 -19.06 21.42 14.34
C HIS A 909 -18.59 22.20 13.10
N SER A 910 -18.63 21.59 11.93
CA SER A 910 -18.49 22.28 10.64
C SER A 910 -19.20 21.51 9.53
N TYR A 911 -19.56 22.11 8.41
CA TYR A 911 -19.41 23.51 8.04
C TYR A 911 -20.79 24.12 7.80
N SER A 912 -20.89 25.45 7.85
CA SER A 912 -21.95 26.24 7.20
C SER A 912 -22.03 27.67 7.72
N GLN A 913 -21.21 28.05 8.71
CA GLN A 913 -21.25 29.34 9.40
C GLN A 913 -22.62 29.59 10.06
N MET A 914 -22.98 28.75 11.03
CA MET A 914 -24.23 28.87 11.80
C MET A 914 -24.01 28.83 13.32
N LEU A 915 -24.87 29.55 14.06
CA LEU A 915 -24.97 29.54 15.53
C LEU A 915 -26.37 29.07 15.91
N LEU A 916 -26.49 27.81 16.26
CA LEU A 916 -27.77 27.17 16.56
C LEU A 916 -27.96 27.05 18.06
N PHE A 917 -29.22 26.95 18.47
CA PHE A 917 -29.60 26.64 19.84
C PHE A 917 -30.86 25.76 19.85
N PRO A 918 -31.22 25.16 21.00
CA PRO A 918 -32.40 24.32 21.11
C PRO A 918 -33.74 25.00 20.73
N TYR A 919 -34.70 24.27 20.17
CA TYR A 919 -34.64 22.83 19.91
C TYR A 919 -34.24 22.48 18.47
N SER A 920 -33.44 21.43 18.37
CA SER A 920 -33.10 20.72 17.13
C SER A 920 -34.03 19.53 16.89
N CYS A 921 -34.52 18.88 17.94
CA CYS A 921 -35.39 17.69 17.94
C CYS A 921 -36.89 18.01 17.89
N SER A 922 -37.27 19.30 17.90
CA SER A 922 -38.67 19.77 17.88
C SER A 922 -38.77 21.19 17.31
N TYR A 923 -39.88 21.50 16.64
CA TYR A 923 -40.20 22.86 16.17
C TYR A 923 -40.73 23.80 17.27
N GLN A 924 -40.86 23.29 18.50
CA GLN A 924 -41.22 24.07 19.67
C GLN A 924 -40.09 25.00 20.10
N GLU A 925 -40.45 26.11 20.72
CA GLU A 925 -39.48 27.06 21.25
C GLU A 925 -39.02 26.64 22.64
N ALA A 926 -37.72 26.83 22.91
CA ALA A 926 -37.14 26.67 24.23
C ALA A 926 -37.77 27.67 25.23
N SER A 927 -37.81 27.32 26.52
CA SER A 927 -38.44 28.17 27.53
C SER A 927 -37.81 29.57 27.64
N ASN A 928 -36.51 29.68 27.36
CA ASN A 928 -35.73 30.92 27.30
C ASN A 928 -35.30 31.26 25.85
N HIS A 929 -36.11 30.91 24.85
CA HIS A 929 -35.80 31.09 23.42
C HIS A 929 -35.31 32.49 23.09
N GLN A 930 -35.98 33.53 23.60
CA GLN A 930 -35.60 34.91 23.34
C GLN A 930 -34.17 35.23 23.83
N GLU A 931 -33.78 34.74 25.02
CA GLU A 931 -32.43 34.97 25.56
C GLU A 931 -31.37 34.26 24.71
N LEU A 932 -31.63 33.02 24.27
CA LEU A 932 -30.72 32.27 23.41
C LEU A 932 -30.55 32.98 22.06
N ASN A 933 -31.67 33.46 21.48
CA ASN A 933 -31.67 34.17 20.23
C ASN A 933 -30.91 35.50 20.31
N GLU A 934 -31.09 36.29 21.38
CA GLU A 934 -30.37 37.54 21.60
C GLU A 934 -28.85 37.32 21.69
N LEU A 935 -28.40 36.30 22.43
CA LEU A 935 -26.98 35.96 22.56
C LEU A 935 -26.38 35.50 21.22
N ALA A 936 -27.08 34.63 20.48
CA ALA A 936 -26.64 34.15 19.17
C ALA A 936 -26.61 35.30 18.13
N GLN A 937 -27.60 36.19 18.18
CA GLN A 937 -27.67 37.37 17.33
C GLN A 937 -26.51 38.32 17.60
N GLU A 938 -26.21 38.64 18.88
CA GLU A 938 -25.09 39.52 19.24
C GLU A 938 -23.75 38.93 18.77
N ALA A 939 -23.55 37.63 18.98
CA ALA A 939 -22.36 36.90 18.53
C ALA A 939 -22.21 36.96 17.00
N ALA A 940 -23.27 36.68 16.24
CA ALA A 940 -23.27 36.75 14.78
C ALA A 940 -23.02 38.19 14.26
N GLN A 941 -23.57 39.21 14.93
CA GLN A 941 -23.33 40.61 14.60
C GLN A 941 -21.87 41.01 14.82
N LYS A 942 -21.25 40.59 15.92
CA LYS A 942 -19.81 40.85 16.17
C LYS A 942 -18.92 40.15 15.14
N ILE A 943 -19.21 38.90 14.77
CA ILE A 943 -18.47 38.24 13.68
C ILE A 943 -18.58 39.06 12.39
N ARG A 944 -19.79 39.49 12.03
CA ARG A 944 -20.01 40.33 10.83
C ARG A 944 -19.28 41.66 10.91
N MET A 945 -19.21 42.27 12.08
CA MET A 945 -18.53 43.55 12.30
C MET A 945 -17.01 43.41 12.10
N TYR A 946 -16.37 42.39 12.70
CA TYR A 946 -14.92 42.23 12.70
C TYR A 946 -14.37 41.48 11.49
N TYR A 947 -15.06 40.45 11.00
CA TYR A 947 -14.55 39.54 9.97
C TYR A 947 -15.32 39.58 8.65
N ARG A 948 -16.40 40.38 8.59
CA ARG A 948 -17.31 40.51 7.42
C ARG A 948 -18.01 39.22 6.98
N ASN A 949 -17.85 38.14 7.75
CA ASN A 949 -18.57 36.90 7.55
C ASN A 949 -19.96 36.97 8.18
N THR A 950 -20.95 36.43 7.48
CA THR A 950 -22.33 36.36 8.00
C THR A 950 -22.56 34.97 8.59
N TYR A 951 -23.03 34.89 9.83
CA TYR A 951 -23.47 33.64 10.43
C TYR A 951 -25.00 33.60 10.48
N LYS A 952 -25.61 32.48 10.08
CA LYS A 952 -27.04 32.24 10.34
C LYS A 952 -27.19 31.86 11.81
N TYR A 953 -28.32 32.19 12.42
CA TYR A 953 -28.59 31.82 13.81
C TYR A 953 -30.08 31.55 14.02
N GLY A 954 -30.40 30.76 15.04
CA GLY A 954 -31.78 30.44 15.42
C GLY A 954 -31.92 29.03 16.01
N ALA A 955 -33.16 28.63 16.29
CA ALA A 955 -33.45 27.28 16.76
C ALA A 955 -33.11 26.23 15.69
N GLY A 956 -32.40 25.17 16.06
CA GLY A 956 -31.84 24.18 15.12
C GLY A 956 -32.86 23.61 14.12
N ALA A 957 -34.03 23.19 14.61
CA ALA A 957 -35.08 22.61 13.78
C ALA A 957 -35.62 23.57 12.70
N ARG A 958 -35.71 24.87 13.02
CA ARG A 958 -36.23 25.91 12.11
C ARG A 958 -35.15 26.46 11.19
N THR A 959 -33.91 26.54 11.64
CA THR A 959 -32.80 27.14 10.87
C THR A 959 -32.14 26.14 9.93
N ILE A 960 -32.09 24.86 10.29
CA ILE A 960 -31.44 23.80 9.52
C ILE A 960 -32.44 22.70 9.14
N TYR A 961 -32.75 21.78 10.05
CA TYR A 961 -33.67 20.66 9.89
C TYR A 961 -33.87 19.98 11.25
N LEU A 962 -34.89 19.11 11.35
CA LEU A 962 -35.16 18.33 12.56
C LEU A 962 -34.02 17.33 12.81
N ALA A 963 -33.37 17.37 13.97
CA ALA A 963 -32.21 16.54 14.31
C ALA A 963 -32.37 15.95 15.74
N PRO A 964 -33.14 14.87 15.91
CA PRO A 964 -33.29 14.18 17.18
C PRO A 964 -31.99 13.50 17.63
N GLY A 965 -31.84 13.34 18.95
CA GLY A 965 -30.66 12.73 19.55
C GLY A 965 -29.40 13.60 19.56
N GLY A 966 -29.56 14.90 19.30
CA GLY A 966 -28.50 15.91 19.41
C GLY A 966 -28.07 16.15 20.85
N SER A 967 -26.78 16.35 21.03
CA SER A 967 -26.15 16.59 22.33
C SER A 967 -26.54 17.94 22.95
N ASP A 968 -26.77 18.95 22.11
CA ASP A 968 -27.19 20.31 22.48
C ASP A 968 -28.58 20.34 23.13
N ASP A 969 -29.54 19.65 22.53
CA ASP A 969 -30.90 19.49 23.05
C ASP A 969 -30.92 18.66 24.32
N TRP A 970 -30.12 17.59 24.39
CA TRP A 970 -29.98 16.76 25.58
C TRP A 970 -29.40 17.57 26.75
N ALA A 971 -28.35 18.35 26.52
CA ALA A 971 -27.74 19.21 27.53
C ALA A 971 -28.74 20.25 28.05
N TYR A 972 -29.57 20.82 27.17
CA TYR A 972 -30.64 21.74 27.56
C TYR A 972 -31.72 21.05 28.40
N LYS A 973 -32.17 19.85 27.99
CA LYS A 973 -33.14 19.04 28.74
C LYS A 973 -32.61 18.58 30.11
N LEU A 974 -31.29 18.38 30.24
CA LEU A 974 -30.63 18.10 31.52
C LEU A 974 -30.71 19.27 32.51
N GLY A 975 -30.96 20.49 32.02
CA GLY A 975 -31.12 21.72 32.82
C GLY A 975 -30.04 22.78 32.58
N ILE A 976 -29.15 22.58 31.60
CA ILE A 976 -28.15 23.58 31.21
C ILE A 976 -28.85 24.63 30.33
N LYS A 977 -29.25 25.76 30.93
CA LYS A 977 -30.11 26.77 30.30
C LYS A 977 -29.52 27.42 29.04
N TYR A 978 -28.21 27.39 28.86
CA TYR A 978 -27.52 27.98 27.70
C TYR A 978 -26.78 26.87 26.96
N SER A 979 -27.30 26.47 25.80
CA SER A 979 -26.76 25.39 24.96
C SER A 979 -26.71 25.89 23.52
N PHE A 980 -25.55 25.79 22.88
CA PHE A 980 -25.33 26.27 21.51
C PHE A 980 -24.51 25.28 20.68
N THR A 981 -24.86 25.17 19.41
CA THR A 981 -24.12 24.41 18.40
C THR A 981 -23.52 25.38 17.39
N PHE A 982 -22.22 25.24 17.14
CA PHE A 982 -21.48 26.09 16.21
C PHE A 982 -21.16 25.30 14.95
N GLU A 983 -21.67 25.73 13.80
CA GLU A 983 -21.21 25.25 12.50
C GLU A 983 -20.16 26.23 11.97
N LEU A 984 -18.89 25.86 12.03
CA LEU A 984 -17.76 26.73 11.66
C LEU A 984 -17.64 26.94 10.14
N GLN A 985 -16.56 27.61 9.74
CA GLN A 985 -16.27 27.85 8.32
C GLN A 985 -16.13 26.55 7.52
N ASP A 986 -16.43 26.56 6.23
CA ASP A 986 -16.93 27.70 5.44
C ASP A 986 -18.41 27.52 5.05
N ARG A 987 -18.84 28.05 3.91
CA ARG A 987 -20.20 27.85 3.34
C ARG A 987 -20.20 26.80 2.21
N GLY A 988 -19.20 25.94 2.17
CA GLY A 988 -19.08 24.82 1.26
C GLY A 988 -18.16 25.04 0.06
N ARG A 989 -17.42 26.15 -0.03
CA ARG A 989 -16.36 26.30 -1.05
C ARG A 989 -15.28 25.24 -0.83
N TYR A 990 -14.90 25.02 0.42
CA TYR A 990 -13.99 23.96 0.85
C TYR A 990 -14.70 22.91 1.71
N GLY A 991 -15.77 23.28 2.39
CA GLY A 991 -16.52 22.40 3.28
C GLY A 991 -15.62 21.78 4.33
N PHE A 992 -15.59 20.44 4.41
CA PHE A 992 -14.74 19.71 5.35
C PHE A 992 -13.23 19.78 5.01
N LEU A 993 -12.89 20.26 3.81
CA LEU A 993 -11.51 20.39 3.31
C LEU A 993 -10.97 21.82 3.46
N LEU A 994 -11.42 22.56 4.49
CA LEU A 994 -10.95 23.93 4.76
C LEU A 994 -9.40 23.98 4.86
N PRO A 995 -8.71 24.75 4.01
CA PRO A 995 -7.25 24.80 3.98
C PRO A 995 -6.60 25.27 5.30
N PRO A 996 -5.38 24.81 5.64
CA PRO A 996 -4.70 25.22 6.87
C PRO A 996 -4.54 26.73 7.03
N GLU A 997 -4.35 27.47 5.94
CA GLU A 997 -4.16 28.92 5.94
C GLU A 997 -5.41 29.69 6.44
N LEU A 998 -6.57 29.03 6.47
CA LEU A 998 -7.82 29.60 6.96
C LEU A 998 -8.13 29.23 8.42
N ILE A 999 -7.35 28.34 9.05
CA ILE A 999 -7.60 27.88 10.43
C ILE A 999 -7.65 29.06 11.40
N SER A 1000 -6.64 29.94 11.36
CA SER A 1000 -6.56 31.12 12.24
C SER A 1000 -7.79 32.02 12.09
N LYS A 1001 -8.24 32.29 10.86
CA LYS A 1001 -9.43 33.10 10.62
C LYS A 1001 -10.70 32.44 11.18
N ALA A 1002 -10.89 31.15 10.89
CA ALA A 1002 -12.05 30.39 11.35
C ALA A 1002 -12.10 30.31 12.90
N CYS A 1003 -10.95 30.07 13.54
CA CYS A 1003 -10.86 29.99 15.00
C CYS A 1003 -11.13 31.35 15.67
N ASN A 1004 -10.62 32.44 15.11
CA ASN A 1004 -10.83 33.79 15.66
C ASN A 1004 -12.29 34.27 15.55
N GLU A 1005 -13.01 33.88 14.49
CA GLU A 1005 -14.46 34.10 14.37
C GLU A 1005 -15.23 33.35 15.46
N ALA A 1006 -14.95 32.05 15.61
CA ALA A 1006 -15.56 31.20 16.63
C ALA A 1006 -15.29 31.71 18.05
N LEU A 1007 -14.04 32.11 18.33
CA LEU A 1007 -13.61 32.69 19.60
C LEU A 1007 -14.37 33.99 19.93
N THR A 1008 -14.65 34.82 18.91
CA THR A 1008 -15.40 36.07 19.09
C THR A 1008 -16.85 35.79 19.53
N ALA A 1009 -17.49 34.80 18.89
CA ALA A 1009 -18.83 34.38 19.29
C ALA A 1009 -18.84 33.70 20.66
N LEU A 1010 -17.90 32.79 20.93
CA LEU A 1010 -17.77 32.12 22.23
C LEU A 1010 -17.63 33.11 23.37
N LYS A 1011 -16.69 34.07 23.28
CA LYS A 1011 -16.51 35.10 24.32
C LYS A 1011 -17.77 35.92 24.55
N THR A 1012 -18.47 36.29 23.47
CA THR A 1012 -19.71 37.07 23.55
C THR A 1012 -20.79 36.31 24.31
N ILE A 1013 -20.99 35.04 23.98
CA ILE A 1013 -21.98 34.18 24.65
C ILE A 1013 -21.58 33.94 26.11
N ALA A 1014 -20.32 33.57 26.37
CA ALA A 1014 -19.83 33.28 27.72
C ALA A 1014 -19.98 34.47 28.67
N LEU A 1015 -19.56 35.67 28.25
CA LEU A 1015 -19.71 36.90 29.05
C LEU A 1015 -21.18 37.27 29.25
N GLY A 1016 -22.04 37.07 28.24
CA GLY A 1016 -23.48 37.26 28.36
C GLY A 1016 -24.11 36.32 29.40
N VAL A 1017 -23.67 35.06 29.43
CA VAL A 1017 -24.12 34.07 30.43
C VAL A 1017 -23.61 34.40 31.82
N ILE A 1018 -22.35 34.83 31.96
CA ILE A 1018 -21.80 35.27 33.26
C ILE A 1018 -22.67 36.39 33.84
N LYS A 1019 -23.00 37.42 33.05
CA LYS A 1019 -23.86 38.53 33.48
C LYS A 1019 -25.28 38.11 33.87
N LYS A 1020 -25.86 37.12 33.19
CA LYS A 1020 -27.22 36.63 33.48
C LYS A 1020 -27.27 35.63 34.64
N THR A 1021 -26.14 35.02 34.97
CA THR A 1021 -26.08 34.01 36.04
C THR A 1021 -25.56 34.57 37.35
N GLN A 1022 -24.73 35.63 37.35
CA GLN A 1022 -24.34 36.38 38.55
C GLN A 1022 -25.59 36.92 39.25
#